data_AF-A0A810N8T5-F1
#
_entry.id   AF-A0A810N8T5-F1
#
_cell.length_a   1.000
_cell.length_b   1.000
_cell.length_c   1.000
_cell.angle_alpha   90.00
_cell.angle_beta   90.00
_cell.angle_gamma   90.00
#
_symmetry.space_group_name_H-M   'P 1'
#
loop_
_entity.id
_entity.type
_entity.pdbx_description
1 polymer ?
#
loop_
_entity_poly.entity_id
_entity_poly.type
_entity_poly.pdbx_seq_one_letter_code
_entity_poly.pdbx_strand_id
1 'polypeptide(L)'
;MLTLKLLTVRDFGPYRGRQEIAFSRDHGVFIIYGPNGRGKTTLHNAFRYALYGEILGRRRAEEPGDLANTEAKKQAGYGSFETILDFEHDGISYRLTRRYDEREQPRELALLERDRVPLAQDDMEKTLQIIAPRSVSQFFLFDGELLRQYENLLDKDSKEGEALEKSIERVLGIPIVGNARTDVTELHKSADRLLTEQYAASDKTKRTALSLKEAQDVANRLQADRDEVSRRITDIQSEISNLELQLREQEKSERILGTLDNLRQQQATLRLREQDALDALAELTGSLWKAVLSRSAARRLVAVEEEVETAEAELRDASAAVRDLAHLHTVADCPVCHRDVPEELRRQLIAELQAAASTAHHGVVEARLAEARGRRKVLQALASEDARLVADRDKALRTVRFEQQEVAGDITGLEQELSELGKEAELRDLTTQRLERQTQLGRERDRLQECDRELHDQNLVIDELKRRLRKEQQVQPDPSIELKEEITEALMRLFASSIDAYRHKLRGRVEARASEIFRELASETDYVGLRITDRYGLEIIDSDGEVVRRSAGYEHLVALSLIAALQDSAAVRGPVVMDYPFGRLDATNTARVVAALPRMARQVILLSFDGEFDRTEALRALGSNLVAEYELERITIKHTRIQTRRTI
;
A
#
# COMPACT_ATOMS: atom_id res chain seq x y z
N MET A 1 -36.24 -9.30 -7.07
CA MET A 1 -35.72 -8.11 -6.35
C MET A 1 -36.46 -7.99 -5.02
N LEU A 2 -35.73 -7.76 -3.93
CA LEU A 2 -36.30 -7.63 -2.60
C LEU A 2 -37.01 -6.27 -2.42
N THR A 3 -38.22 -6.27 -1.88
CA THR A 3 -39.01 -5.08 -1.57
C THR A 3 -39.70 -5.22 -0.22
N LEU A 4 -39.52 -4.28 0.70
CA LEU A 4 -40.21 -4.32 2.00
C LEU A 4 -41.65 -3.83 1.85
N LYS A 5 -42.56 -4.43 2.63
CA LYS A 5 -43.99 -4.08 2.66
C LYS A 5 -44.44 -3.63 4.04
N LEU A 6 -44.01 -4.30 5.10
CA LEU A 6 -44.38 -3.97 6.48
C LEU A 6 -43.28 -4.39 7.44
N LEU A 7 -42.86 -3.48 8.32
CA LEU A 7 -42.10 -3.83 9.52
C LEU A 7 -43.03 -3.72 10.73
N THR A 8 -43.15 -4.79 11.50
CA THR A 8 -43.81 -4.80 12.81
C THR A 8 -42.78 -5.07 13.88
N VAL A 9 -42.76 -4.26 14.93
CA VAL A 9 -41.95 -4.50 16.13
C VAL A 9 -42.85 -4.58 17.34
N ARG A 10 -42.58 -5.52 18.23
CA ARG A 10 -43.31 -5.69 19.48
C ARG A 10 -42.36 -5.81 20.66
N ASP A 11 -42.52 -4.88 21.60
CA ASP A 11 -41.73 -4.84 22.85
C ASP A 11 -40.20 -4.81 22.61
N PHE A 12 -39.77 -4.21 21.50
CA PHE A 12 -38.38 -4.14 21.04
C PHE A 12 -37.75 -2.78 21.37
N GLY A 13 -36.74 -2.77 22.24
CA GLY A 13 -36.03 -1.58 22.71
C GLY A 13 -37.00 -0.55 23.31
N PRO A 14 -37.08 0.68 22.77
CA PRO A 14 -38.04 1.67 23.24
C PRO A 14 -39.47 1.45 22.71
N TYR A 15 -39.70 0.53 21.78
CA TYR A 15 -41.01 0.31 21.15
C TYR A 15 -41.85 -0.66 21.98
N ARG A 16 -42.70 -0.13 22.86
CA ARG A 16 -43.62 -0.94 23.69
C ARG A 16 -44.89 -1.31 22.92
N GLY A 17 -45.37 -2.53 23.13
CA GLY A 17 -46.51 -3.08 22.42
C GLY A 17 -46.22 -3.20 20.92
N ARG A 18 -47.28 -3.43 20.13
CA ARG A 18 -47.17 -3.58 18.67
C ARG A 18 -47.08 -2.21 17.99
N GLN A 19 -46.01 -1.98 17.24
CA GLN A 19 -45.78 -0.80 16.40
C GLN A 19 -45.51 -1.25 14.96
N GLU A 20 -45.99 -0.48 13.98
CA GLU A 20 -45.96 -0.87 12.57
C GLU A 20 -45.51 0.28 11.67
N ILE A 21 -44.74 -0.04 10.62
CA ILE A 21 -44.35 0.86 9.54
C ILE A 21 -44.66 0.18 8.22
N ALA A 22 -45.58 0.76 7.44
CA ALA A 22 -45.97 0.25 6.14
C ALA A 22 -45.16 0.92 5.01
N PHE A 23 -44.67 0.10 4.09
CA PHE A 23 -43.97 0.51 2.87
C PHE A 23 -44.90 0.26 1.69
N SER A 24 -45.79 1.21 1.43
CA SER A 24 -46.93 1.07 0.50
C SER A 24 -46.54 0.97 -0.98
N ARG A 25 -45.31 1.34 -1.33
CA ARG A 25 -44.77 1.31 -2.70
C ARG A 25 -43.43 0.58 -2.73
N ASP A 26 -43.16 -0.07 -3.86
CA ASP A 26 -41.88 -0.72 -4.19
C ASP A 26 -40.81 0.24 -4.67
N HIS A 27 -41.19 1.51 -4.90
CA HIS A 27 -40.30 2.59 -5.26
C HIS A 27 -40.58 3.86 -4.46
N GLY A 28 -39.52 4.60 -4.11
CA GLY A 28 -39.55 5.91 -3.49
C GLY A 28 -38.83 5.98 -2.14
N VAL A 29 -38.98 7.12 -1.50
CA VAL A 29 -38.33 7.50 -0.24
C VAL A 29 -39.37 7.52 0.88
N PHE A 30 -39.04 6.85 1.98
CA PHE A 30 -39.79 6.85 3.23
C PHE A 30 -38.92 7.53 4.28
N ILE A 31 -39.43 8.55 4.96
CA ILE A 31 -38.65 9.29 5.96
C ILE A 31 -39.24 9.03 7.35
N ILE A 32 -38.39 8.65 8.30
CA ILE A 32 -38.77 8.41 9.69
C ILE A 32 -38.03 9.43 10.55
N TYR A 33 -38.78 10.42 11.05
CA TYR A 33 -38.25 11.49 11.88
C TYR A 33 -38.20 11.08 13.35
N GLY A 34 -37.12 11.40 14.03
CA GLY A 34 -37.05 11.31 15.49
C GLY A 34 -35.82 12.00 16.04
N PRO A 35 -35.91 12.83 17.08
CA PRO A 35 -34.74 13.38 17.76
C PRO A 35 -33.71 12.32 18.22
N ASN A 36 -32.50 12.76 18.56
CA ASN A 36 -31.49 11.86 19.13
C ASN A 36 -32.00 11.18 20.41
N GLY A 37 -31.71 9.88 20.54
CA GLY A 37 -32.18 9.06 21.66
C GLY A 37 -33.65 8.62 21.60
N ARG A 38 -34.35 8.80 20.48
CA ARG A 38 -35.76 8.38 20.32
C ARG A 38 -35.96 6.96 19.79
N GLY A 39 -34.88 6.26 19.42
CA GLY A 39 -34.92 4.87 18.96
C GLY A 39 -34.67 4.66 17.47
N LYS A 40 -34.15 5.64 16.73
CA LYS A 40 -33.80 5.50 15.30
C LYS A 40 -32.83 4.35 15.05
N THR A 41 -31.66 4.37 15.69
CA THR A 41 -30.68 3.28 15.62
C THR A 41 -31.25 1.95 16.11
N THR A 42 -32.15 1.97 17.10
CA THR A 42 -32.86 0.76 17.53
C THR A 42 -33.80 0.25 16.44
N LEU A 43 -34.49 1.12 15.70
CA LEU A 43 -35.33 0.74 14.56
C LEU A 43 -34.48 0.20 13.40
N HIS A 44 -33.33 0.81 13.13
CA HIS A 44 -32.35 0.27 12.18
C HIS A 44 -31.93 -1.15 12.59
N ASN A 45 -31.61 -1.36 13.87
CA ASN A 45 -31.33 -2.69 14.43
C ASN A 45 -32.54 -3.64 14.37
N ALA A 46 -33.78 -3.15 14.34
CA ALA A 46 -34.94 -4.02 14.16
C ALA A 46 -34.98 -4.66 12.77
N PHE A 47 -34.59 -3.92 11.71
CA PHE A 47 -34.41 -4.51 10.38
C PHE A 47 -33.26 -5.53 10.35
N ARG A 48 -32.14 -5.19 11.00
CA ARG A 48 -30.98 -6.08 11.11
C ARG A 48 -31.32 -7.38 11.84
N TYR A 49 -31.99 -7.25 12.99
CA TYR A 49 -32.45 -8.40 13.76
C TYR A 49 -33.44 -9.23 12.95
N ALA A 50 -34.45 -8.62 12.34
CA ALA A 50 -35.45 -9.33 11.54
C ALA A 50 -34.80 -10.18 10.43
N LEU A 51 -33.89 -9.60 9.62
CA LEU A 51 -33.24 -10.31 8.52
C LEU A 51 -32.21 -11.34 9.02
N TYR A 52 -31.33 -10.94 9.93
CA TYR A 52 -30.09 -11.68 10.20
C TYR A 52 -30.05 -12.35 11.58
N GLY A 53 -30.88 -11.91 12.53
CA GLY A 53 -30.85 -12.35 13.92
C GLY A 53 -29.70 -11.72 14.71
N GLU A 54 -29.19 -10.58 14.27
CA GLU A 54 -28.00 -9.94 14.84
C GLU A 54 -28.32 -8.51 15.28
N ILE A 55 -27.66 -8.06 16.35
CA ILE A 55 -27.78 -6.71 16.89
C ILE A 55 -26.38 -6.12 17.01
N LEU A 56 -26.16 -4.93 16.45
CA LEU A 56 -24.91 -4.18 16.63
C LEU A 56 -25.12 -3.10 17.69
N GLY A 57 -24.32 -3.16 18.75
CA GLY A 57 -24.13 -2.04 19.68
C GLY A 57 -22.95 -1.15 19.27
N ARG A 58 -22.76 -0.05 19.99
CA ARG A 58 -21.73 0.99 19.68
C ARG A 58 -20.27 0.53 19.73
N ARG A 59 -19.99 -0.67 20.28
CA ARG A 59 -18.61 -1.20 20.42
C ARG A 59 -18.49 -2.71 20.22
N ARG A 60 -19.58 -3.48 20.34
CA ARG A 60 -19.66 -4.95 20.15
C ARG A 60 -21.09 -5.37 19.78
N ALA A 61 -21.27 -6.60 19.33
CA ALA A 61 -22.58 -7.24 19.25
C ALA A 61 -23.23 -7.23 20.65
N GLU A 62 -24.51 -6.84 20.71
CA GLU A 62 -25.29 -6.83 21.96
C GLU A 62 -26.07 -8.15 22.09
N GLU A 63 -26.28 -8.58 23.33
CA GLU A 63 -27.13 -9.74 23.61
C GLU A 63 -28.60 -9.37 23.32
N PRO A 64 -29.37 -10.22 22.64
CA PRO A 64 -30.76 -9.95 22.31
C PRO A 64 -31.61 -9.52 23.51
N GLY A 65 -31.37 -10.10 24.69
CA GLY A 65 -32.11 -9.79 25.91
C GLY A 65 -32.06 -8.32 26.36
N ASP A 66 -31.00 -7.60 25.98
CA ASP A 66 -30.85 -6.18 26.30
C ASP A 66 -31.82 -5.29 25.49
N LEU A 67 -32.33 -5.80 24.36
CA LEU A 67 -33.35 -5.13 23.56
C LEU A 67 -34.78 -5.49 23.98
N ALA A 68 -35.01 -6.29 25.02
CA ALA A 68 -36.37 -6.42 25.56
C ALA A 68 -36.82 -5.09 26.18
N ASN A 69 -38.02 -4.61 25.81
CA ASN A 69 -38.54 -3.37 26.36
C ASN A 69 -38.64 -3.44 27.90
N THR A 70 -38.02 -2.48 28.59
CA THR A 70 -37.90 -2.52 30.06
C THR A 70 -39.25 -2.45 30.77
N GLU A 71 -40.21 -1.69 30.25
CA GLU A 71 -41.55 -1.60 30.86
C GLU A 71 -42.34 -2.89 30.65
N ALA A 72 -42.28 -3.48 29.45
CA ALA A 72 -42.91 -4.77 29.16
C ALA A 72 -42.29 -5.89 30.00
N LYS A 73 -40.96 -5.94 30.11
CA LYS A 73 -40.22 -6.90 30.96
C LYS A 73 -40.61 -6.77 32.44
N LYS A 74 -40.74 -5.54 32.95
CA LYS A 74 -41.19 -5.30 34.33
C LYS A 74 -42.64 -5.74 34.56
N GLN A 75 -43.51 -5.59 33.57
CA GLN A 75 -44.92 -5.97 33.67
C GLN A 75 -45.11 -7.49 33.56
N ALA A 76 -44.37 -8.15 32.68
CA ALA A 76 -44.49 -9.59 32.41
C ALA A 76 -43.65 -10.47 33.35
N GLY A 77 -42.58 -9.91 33.95
CA GLY A 77 -41.62 -10.63 34.78
C GLY A 77 -40.47 -11.29 34.01
N TYR A 78 -40.47 -11.22 32.68
CA TYR A 78 -39.46 -11.78 31.78
C TYR A 78 -39.32 -10.90 30.52
N GLY A 79 -38.17 -10.93 29.86
CA GLY A 79 -37.96 -10.27 28.58
C GLY A 79 -38.53 -11.09 27.43
N SER A 80 -39.31 -10.46 26.55
CA SER A 80 -39.69 -11.05 25.27
C SER A 80 -39.99 -9.95 24.27
N PHE A 81 -39.62 -10.16 23.02
CA PHE A 81 -39.93 -9.26 21.93
C PHE A 81 -40.06 -10.01 20.61
N GLU A 82 -40.63 -9.36 19.61
CA GLU A 82 -40.88 -9.93 18.29
C GLU A 82 -40.67 -8.88 17.20
N THR A 83 -40.05 -9.29 16.11
CA THR A 83 -39.93 -8.50 14.87
C THR A 83 -40.53 -9.30 13.72
N ILE A 84 -41.44 -8.70 12.97
CA ILE A 84 -42.06 -9.30 11.78
C ILE A 84 -41.75 -8.42 10.59
N LEU A 85 -41.13 -8.99 9.56
CA LEU A 85 -40.84 -8.30 8.31
C LEU A 85 -41.60 -8.99 7.16
N ASP A 86 -42.58 -8.28 6.61
CA ASP A 86 -43.25 -8.68 5.37
C ASP A 86 -42.53 -8.04 4.18
N PHE A 87 -42.13 -8.87 3.23
CA PHE A 87 -41.40 -8.45 2.03
C PHE A 87 -41.77 -9.31 0.82
N GLU A 88 -41.42 -8.82 -0.36
CA GLU A 88 -41.64 -9.49 -1.64
C GLU A 88 -40.30 -9.72 -2.33
N HIS A 89 -40.12 -10.87 -2.95
CA HIS A 89 -38.96 -11.16 -3.79
C HIS A 89 -39.39 -11.94 -5.03
N ASP A 90 -39.14 -11.37 -6.21
CA ASP A 90 -39.49 -11.96 -7.52
C ASP A 90 -40.99 -12.34 -7.64
N GLY A 91 -41.85 -11.48 -7.10
CA GLY A 91 -43.31 -11.66 -7.12
C GLY A 91 -43.86 -12.62 -6.06
N ILE A 92 -42.99 -13.24 -5.25
CA ILE A 92 -43.37 -14.15 -4.16
C ILE A 92 -43.42 -13.37 -2.84
N SER A 93 -44.47 -13.58 -2.05
CA SER A 93 -44.65 -12.92 -0.77
C SER A 93 -43.99 -13.71 0.35
N TYR A 94 -43.25 -13.02 1.21
CA TYR A 94 -42.58 -13.60 2.37
C TYR A 94 -42.96 -12.88 3.66
N ARG A 95 -43.02 -13.64 4.75
CA ARG A 95 -43.15 -13.12 6.12
C ARG A 95 -42.07 -13.75 6.98
N LEU A 96 -41.16 -12.92 7.48
CA LEU A 96 -40.10 -13.35 8.40
C LEU A 96 -40.43 -12.89 9.81
N THR A 97 -40.68 -13.85 10.70
CA THR A 97 -40.93 -13.60 12.11
C THR A 97 -39.73 -14.06 12.92
N ARG A 98 -39.18 -13.16 13.74
CA ARG A 98 -38.18 -13.51 14.76
C ARG A 98 -38.67 -13.12 16.13
N ARG A 99 -38.47 -14.00 17.10
CA ARG A 99 -38.92 -13.82 18.47
C ARG A 99 -37.83 -14.22 19.45
N TYR A 100 -37.62 -13.37 20.44
CA TYR A 100 -36.82 -13.66 21.62
C TYR A 100 -37.74 -13.86 22.84
N ASP A 101 -37.45 -14.86 23.67
CA ASP A 101 -38.26 -15.18 24.85
C ASP A 101 -37.40 -15.71 26.01
N GLU A 102 -37.53 -15.11 27.20
CA GLU A 102 -36.82 -15.50 28.44
C GLU A 102 -37.69 -16.30 29.44
N ARG A 103 -38.95 -16.66 29.13
CA ARG A 103 -39.89 -17.26 30.11
C ARG A 103 -39.38 -18.51 30.81
N GLU A 104 -38.74 -19.39 30.04
CA GLU A 104 -38.16 -20.65 30.55
C GLU A 104 -36.64 -20.54 30.54
N GLN A 105 -36.09 -20.39 29.34
CA GLN A 105 -34.68 -20.11 29.07
C GLN A 105 -34.62 -19.14 27.88
N PRO A 106 -33.62 -18.25 27.83
CA PRO A 106 -33.39 -17.38 26.69
C PRO A 106 -33.31 -18.20 25.40
N ARG A 107 -34.28 -18.00 24.50
CA ARG A 107 -34.29 -18.65 23.19
C ARG A 107 -34.69 -17.67 22.11
N GLU A 108 -34.10 -17.87 20.94
CA GLU A 108 -34.47 -17.19 19.71
C GLU A 108 -35.16 -18.16 18.76
N LEU A 109 -36.29 -17.72 18.22
CA LEU A 109 -37.07 -18.46 17.25
C LEU A 109 -37.17 -17.64 15.96
N ALA A 110 -36.97 -18.29 14.83
CA ALA A 110 -37.15 -17.70 13.51
C ALA A 110 -38.11 -18.56 12.68
N LEU A 111 -39.03 -17.92 11.97
CA LEU A 111 -39.99 -18.55 11.07
C LEU A 111 -40.09 -17.72 9.79
N LEU A 112 -39.86 -18.36 8.65
CA LEU A 112 -40.09 -17.77 7.34
C LEU A 112 -41.28 -18.46 6.68
N GLU A 113 -42.28 -17.67 6.30
CA GLU A 113 -43.40 -18.12 5.50
C GLU A 113 -43.20 -17.66 4.05
N ARG A 114 -43.40 -18.58 3.09
CA ARG A 114 -43.47 -18.30 1.65
C ARG A 114 -44.90 -18.48 1.18
N ASP A 115 -45.53 -17.42 0.69
CA ASP A 115 -46.96 -17.38 0.34
C ASP A 115 -47.87 -17.96 1.44
N ARG A 116 -47.58 -17.60 2.70
CA ARG A 116 -48.27 -18.06 3.92
C ARG A 116 -48.04 -19.54 4.28
N VAL A 117 -47.08 -20.20 3.64
CA VAL A 117 -46.67 -21.56 3.99
C VAL A 117 -45.34 -21.52 4.75
N PRO A 118 -45.26 -22.04 5.98
CA PRO A 118 -44.02 -22.04 6.75
C PRO A 118 -42.97 -22.96 6.10
N LEU A 119 -41.72 -22.50 6.07
CA LEU A 119 -40.58 -23.29 5.60
C LEU A 119 -39.91 -24.03 6.77
N ALA A 120 -39.31 -25.19 6.47
CA ALA A 120 -38.39 -25.85 7.38
C ALA A 120 -37.15 -24.99 7.63
N GLN A 121 -36.47 -25.19 8.75
CA GLN A 121 -35.35 -24.34 9.18
C GLN A 121 -34.21 -24.28 8.13
N ASP A 122 -33.80 -25.42 7.59
CA ASP A 122 -32.75 -25.49 6.56
C ASP A 122 -33.13 -24.75 5.27
N ASP A 123 -34.40 -24.85 4.86
CA ASP A 123 -34.91 -24.17 3.67
C ASP A 123 -35.07 -22.67 3.90
N MET A 124 -35.45 -22.26 5.11
CA MET A 124 -35.46 -20.86 5.51
C MET A 124 -34.05 -20.25 5.40
N GLU A 125 -33.04 -20.89 5.98
CA GLU A 125 -31.67 -20.38 5.96
C GLU A 125 -31.13 -20.25 4.53
N LYS A 126 -31.33 -21.28 3.70
CA LYS A 126 -30.97 -21.23 2.26
C LYS A 126 -31.71 -20.11 1.52
N THR A 127 -33.01 -19.96 1.78
CA THR A 127 -33.83 -18.93 1.13
C THR A 127 -33.37 -17.52 1.54
N LEU A 128 -33.11 -17.28 2.82
CA LEU A 128 -32.59 -15.99 3.30
C LEU A 128 -31.20 -15.70 2.74
N GLN A 129 -30.33 -16.70 2.65
CA GLN A 129 -29.00 -16.56 2.07
C GLN A 129 -29.04 -16.16 0.59
N ILE A 130 -30.09 -16.53 -0.15
CA ILE A 130 -30.31 -16.13 -1.55
C ILE A 130 -30.91 -14.72 -1.62
N ILE A 131 -31.95 -14.43 -0.83
CA ILE A 131 -32.73 -13.18 -0.93
C ILE A 131 -31.96 -11.99 -0.33
N ALA A 132 -31.35 -12.19 0.83
CA ALA A 132 -30.62 -11.17 1.58
C ALA A 132 -29.39 -11.80 2.25
N PRO A 133 -28.30 -12.06 1.49
CA PRO A 133 -27.09 -12.66 2.06
C PRO A 133 -26.48 -11.79 3.18
N ARG A 134 -26.02 -12.40 4.28
CA ARG A 134 -25.40 -11.69 5.41
C ARG A 134 -24.19 -10.84 5.00
N SER A 135 -23.37 -11.36 4.08
CA SER A 135 -22.15 -10.69 3.60
C SER A 135 -22.42 -9.38 2.88
N VAL A 136 -23.66 -9.10 2.50
CA VAL A 136 -24.05 -7.86 1.78
C VAL A 136 -24.97 -6.97 2.61
N SER A 137 -25.19 -7.31 3.89
CA SER A 137 -26.11 -6.61 4.79
C SER A 137 -25.84 -5.12 4.90
N GLN A 138 -24.57 -4.71 4.94
CA GLN A 138 -24.13 -3.31 5.00
C GLN A 138 -24.54 -2.45 3.80
N PHE A 139 -24.91 -3.06 2.66
CA PHE A 139 -25.42 -2.34 1.49
C PHE A 139 -26.93 -2.14 1.54
N PHE A 140 -27.65 -2.93 2.34
CA PHE A 140 -29.08 -2.77 2.62
C PHE A 140 -29.33 -1.96 3.90
N LEU A 141 -28.45 -2.08 4.89
CA LEU A 141 -28.56 -1.48 6.22
C LEU A 141 -27.33 -0.60 6.47
N PHE A 142 -27.47 0.65 6.07
CA PHE A 142 -26.43 1.66 6.14
C PHE A 142 -26.56 2.50 7.42
N ASP A 143 -25.44 2.65 8.12
CA ASP A 143 -25.31 3.41 9.36
C ASP A 143 -24.16 4.41 9.16
N GLY A 144 -24.29 5.64 9.67
CA GLY A 144 -23.24 6.64 9.63
C GLY A 144 -21.90 6.19 10.26
N GLU A 145 -21.89 5.18 11.14
CA GLU A 145 -20.64 4.60 11.65
C GLU A 145 -19.89 3.74 10.60
N LEU A 146 -20.60 3.14 9.62
CA LEU A 146 -20.01 2.34 8.53
C LEU A 146 -19.16 3.17 7.58
N LEU A 147 -19.35 4.50 7.53
CA LEU A 147 -18.55 5.41 6.68
C LEU A 147 -17.05 5.28 6.90
N ARG A 148 -16.62 5.07 8.15
CA ARG A 148 -15.21 4.86 8.49
C ARG A 148 -14.63 3.60 7.85
N GLN A 149 -15.45 2.59 7.60
CA GLN A 149 -14.98 1.36 6.96
C GLN A 149 -14.73 1.57 5.46
N TYR A 150 -15.50 2.46 4.81
CA TYR A 150 -15.27 2.82 3.41
C TYR A 150 -14.01 3.67 3.23
N GLU A 151 -13.68 4.54 4.21
CA GLU A 151 -12.40 5.27 4.26
C GLU A 151 -11.21 4.30 4.17
N ASN A 152 -11.31 3.19 4.90
CA ASN A 152 -10.28 2.16 4.98
C ASN A 152 -10.08 1.36 3.67
N LEU A 153 -10.95 1.48 2.66
CA LEU A 153 -10.74 0.83 1.35
C LEU A 153 -9.55 1.39 0.58
N LEU A 154 -9.12 2.61 0.90
CA LEU A 154 -7.93 3.23 0.33
C LEU A 154 -6.66 2.82 1.05
N ASP A 155 -6.79 2.42 2.31
CA ASP A 155 -5.68 1.93 3.10
C ASP A 155 -5.39 0.48 2.71
N LYS A 156 -4.25 0.29 2.04
CA LYS A 156 -3.80 -1.04 1.61
C LYS A 156 -3.48 -1.97 2.78
N ASP A 157 -3.47 -1.46 4.00
CA ASP A 157 -3.10 -2.25 5.15
C ASP A 157 -4.21 -2.35 6.20
N SER A 158 -5.43 -1.84 5.91
CA SER A 158 -6.59 -2.05 6.77
C SER A 158 -7.22 -3.43 6.57
N LYS A 159 -7.36 -4.18 7.67
CA LYS A 159 -8.11 -5.45 7.72
C LYS A 159 -9.60 -5.25 7.44
N GLU A 160 -10.17 -4.16 7.93
CA GLU A 160 -11.55 -3.78 7.65
C GLU A 160 -11.74 -3.50 6.15
N GLY A 161 -10.77 -2.84 5.52
CA GLY A 161 -10.73 -2.62 4.07
C GLY A 161 -10.70 -3.93 3.27
N GLU A 162 -9.85 -4.89 3.64
CA GLU A 162 -9.80 -6.21 2.99
C GLU A 162 -11.11 -7.00 3.17
N ALA A 163 -11.69 -6.98 4.37
CA ALA A 163 -12.97 -7.63 4.63
C ALA A 163 -14.11 -7.00 3.82
N LEU A 164 -14.09 -5.67 3.66
CA LEU A 164 -15.03 -4.92 2.85
C LEU A 164 -14.85 -5.20 1.36
N GLU A 165 -13.62 -5.25 0.85
CA GLU A 165 -13.31 -5.66 -0.53
C GLU A 165 -13.91 -7.03 -0.87
N LYS A 166 -13.65 -8.05 -0.03
CA LYS A 166 -14.22 -9.40 -0.21
C LYS A 166 -15.75 -9.38 -0.17
N SER A 167 -16.34 -8.51 0.64
CA SER A 167 -17.80 -8.35 0.72
C SER A 167 -18.35 -7.71 -0.55
N ILE A 168 -17.67 -6.70 -1.11
CA ILE A 168 -18.00 -6.10 -2.41
C ILE A 168 -17.90 -7.13 -3.54
N GLU A 169 -16.83 -7.92 -3.61
CA GLU A 169 -16.69 -8.97 -4.63
C GLU A 169 -17.83 -10.00 -4.57
N ARG A 170 -18.29 -10.34 -3.36
CA ARG A 170 -19.46 -11.21 -3.16
C ARG A 170 -20.75 -10.57 -3.66
N VAL A 171 -20.99 -9.28 -3.39
CA VAL A 171 -22.15 -8.52 -3.93
C VAL A 171 -22.18 -8.56 -5.46
N LEU A 172 -21.01 -8.37 -6.06
CA LEU A 172 -20.84 -8.35 -7.51
C LEU A 172 -20.86 -9.76 -8.14
N GLY A 173 -20.91 -10.81 -7.32
CA GLY A 173 -21.02 -12.21 -7.77
C GLY A 173 -19.74 -12.79 -8.35
N ILE A 174 -18.56 -12.21 -8.07
CA ILE A 174 -17.27 -12.71 -8.58
C ILE A 174 -16.98 -14.15 -8.11
N PRO A 175 -17.25 -14.55 -6.85
CA PRO A 175 -17.03 -15.93 -6.40
C PRO A 175 -17.80 -16.99 -7.19
N ILE A 176 -18.94 -16.64 -7.80
CA ILE A 176 -19.74 -17.58 -8.59
C ILE A 176 -18.95 -18.10 -9.80
N VAL A 177 -18.21 -17.21 -10.48
CA VAL A 177 -17.36 -17.56 -11.62
C VAL A 177 -16.16 -18.40 -11.16
N GLY A 178 -15.59 -18.06 -10.00
CA GLY A 178 -14.52 -18.84 -9.38
C GLY A 178 -14.95 -20.27 -9.03
N ASN A 179 -16.13 -20.42 -8.44
CA ASN A 179 -16.72 -21.73 -8.11
C ASN A 179 -17.03 -22.53 -9.37
N ALA A 180 -17.64 -21.90 -10.39
CA ALA A 180 -17.92 -22.55 -11.67
C ALA A 180 -16.63 -23.08 -12.34
N ARG A 181 -15.53 -22.34 -12.25
CA ARG A 181 -14.22 -22.82 -12.71
C ARG A 181 -13.80 -24.08 -11.96
N THR A 182 -13.88 -24.06 -10.63
CA THR A 182 -13.53 -25.23 -9.79
C THR A 182 -14.37 -26.45 -10.15
N ASP A 183 -15.69 -26.29 -10.30
CA ASP A 183 -16.61 -27.37 -10.66
C ASP A 183 -16.28 -27.95 -12.04
N VAL A 184 -16.01 -27.09 -13.02
CA VAL A 184 -15.63 -27.53 -14.38
C VAL A 184 -14.27 -28.23 -14.39
N THR A 185 -13.30 -27.76 -13.60
CA THR A 185 -12.00 -28.42 -13.46
C THR A 185 -12.15 -29.86 -12.95
N GLU A 186 -13.01 -30.08 -11.95
CA GLU A 186 -13.27 -31.43 -11.43
C GLU A 186 -14.00 -32.31 -12.45
N LEU A 187 -14.96 -31.75 -13.19
CA LEU A 187 -15.61 -32.47 -14.30
C LEU A 187 -14.63 -32.84 -15.42
N HIS A 188 -13.69 -31.96 -15.74
CA HIS A 188 -12.65 -32.20 -16.74
C HIS A 188 -11.73 -33.33 -16.31
N LYS A 189 -11.21 -33.30 -15.07
CA LYS A 189 -10.39 -34.40 -14.51
C LYS A 189 -11.11 -35.75 -14.58
N SER A 190 -12.41 -35.77 -14.28
CA SER A 190 -13.20 -36.99 -14.36
C SER A 190 -13.35 -37.51 -15.80
N ALA A 191 -13.57 -36.62 -16.77
CA ALA A 191 -13.69 -37.00 -18.19
C ALA A 191 -12.34 -37.50 -18.75
N ASP A 192 -11.26 -36.78 -18.46
CA ASP A 192 -9.90 -37.11 -18.89
C ASP A 192 -9.46 -38.49 -18.38
N ARG A 193 -9.78 -38.81 -17.12
CA ARG A 193 -9.52 -40.14 -16.54
C ARG A 193 -10.25 -41.26 -17.27
N LEU A 194 -11.54 -41.10 -17.55
CA LEU A 194 -12.34 -42.11 -18.27
C LEU A 194 -11.81 -42.32 -19.70
N LEU A 195 -11.37 -41.23 -20.34
CA LEU A 195 -10.77 -41.26 -21.66
C LEU A 195 -9.46 -42.07 -21.65
N THR A 196 -8.55 -41.79 -20.72
CA THR A 196 -7.30 -42.55 -20.53
C THR A 196 -7.57 -44.04 -20.29
N GLU A 197 -8.58 -44.39 -19.48
CA GLU A 197 -8.99 -45.77 -19.21
C GLU A 197 -9.47 -46.50 -20.48
N GLN A 198 -10.25 -45.85 -21.35
CA GLN A 198 -10.70 -46.45 -22.61
C GLN A 198 -9.57 -46.67 -23.60
N TYR A 199 -8.62 -45.74 -23.69
CA TYR A 199 -7.45 -45.93 -24.54
C TYR A 199 -6.51 -47.04 -24.04
N ALA A 200 -6.50 -47.34 -22.74
CA ALA A 200 -5.70 -48.42 -22.15
C ALA A 200 -6.24 -49.84 -22.46
N ALA A 201 -7.46 -49.97 -23.00
CA ALA A 201 -8.10 -51.24 -23.29
C ALA A 201 -7.54 -51.98 -24.53
N SER A 202 -6.79 -51.30 -25.40
CA SER A 202 -6.14 -51.90 -26.58
C SER A 202 -4.67 -52.22 -26.32
N ASP A 203 -4.21 -53.42 -26.68
CA ASP A 203 -2.84 -53.89 -26.44
C ASP A 203 -1.75 -53.02 -27.09
N LYS A 204 -2.08 -52.28 -28.16
CA LYS A 204 -1.13 -51.44 -28.89
C LYS A 204 -0.95 -50.05 -28.27
N THR A 205 -2.00 -49.48 -27.70
CA THR A 205 -2.03 -48.17 -27.03
C THR A 205 -1.81 -48.27 -25.53
N LYS A 206 -1.88 -49.48 -24.95
CA LYS A 206 -1.73 -49.76 -23.52
C LYS A 206 -0.46 -49.18 -22.90
N ARG A 207 0.67 -49.23 -23.60
CA ARG A 207 1.93 -48.64 -23.12
C ARG A 207 1.85 -47.12 -23.04
N THR A 208 1.39 -46.47 -24.10
CA THR A 208 1.26 -45.01 -24.16
C THR A 208 0.20 -44.50 -23.18
N ALA A 209 -0.91 -45.23 -23.01
CA ALA A 209 -1.97 -44.90 -22.05
C ALA A 209 -1.51 -45.08 -20.59
N LEU A 210 -0.68 -46.10 -20.31
CA LEU A 210 -0.07 -46.27 -18.98
C LEU A 210 0.90 -45.12 -18.69
N SER A 211 1.76 -44.76 -19.64
CA SER A 211 2.67 -43.61 -19.51
C SER A 211 1.93 -42.27 -19.37
N LEU A 212 0.78 -42.10 -20.05
CA LEU A 212 -0.08 -40.93 -19.89
C LEU A 212 -0.65 -40.87 -18.48
N LYS A 213 -1.14 -42.00 -17.96
CA LYS A 213 -1.65 -42.09 -16.59
C LYS A 213 -0.56 -41.79 -15.56
N GLU A 214 0.64 -42.36 -15.71
CA GLU A 214 1.78 -42.07 -14.85
C GLU A 214 2.14 -40.58 -14.89
N ALA A 215 2.14 -39.98 -16.09
CA ALA A 215 2.41 -38.56 -16.24
C ALA A 215 1.33 -37.68 -15.59
N GLN A 216 0.06 -38.06 -15.71
CA GLN A 216 -1.09 -37.41 -15.04
C GLN A 216 -0.99 -37.55 -13.51
N ASP A 217 -0.61 -38.73 -12.99
CA ASP A 217 -0.43 -38.96 -11.55
C ASP A 217 0.71 -38.09 -10.99
N VAL A 218 1.81 -37.92 -11.75
CA VAL A 218 2.90 -37.00 -11.39
C VAL A 218 2.41 -35.55 -11.40
N ALA A 219 1.70 -35.12 -12.45
CA ALA A 219 1.15 -33.76 -12.51
C ALA A 219 0.17 -33.47 -11.36
N ASN A 220 -0.66 -34.44 -10.97
CA ASN A 220 -1.58 -34.31 -9.84
C ASN A 220 -0.83 -34.16 -8.50
N ARG A 221 0.29 -34.86 -8.31
CA ARG A 221 1.13 -34.69 -7.11
C ARG A 221 1.79 -33.32 -7.11
N LEU A 222 2.39 -32.90 -8.22
CA LEU A 222 3.00 -31.57 -8.35
C LEU A 222 1.96 -30.46 -8.14
N GLN A 223 0.72 -30.64 -8.62
CA GLN A 223 -0.38 -29.71 -8.37
C GLN A 223 -0.76 -29.65 -6.89
N ALA A 224 -0.82 -30.79 -6.21
CA ALA A 224 -1.09 -30.84 -4.77
C ALA A 224 0.01 -30.13 -3.96
N ASP A 225 1.28 -30.37 -4.31
CA ASP A 225 2.44 -29.71 -3.69
C ASP A 225 2.41 -28.20 -3.94
N ARG A 226 2.09 -27.78 -5.17
CA ARG A 226 1.93 -26.37 -5.55
C ARG A 226 0.80 -25.68 -4.78
N ASP A 227 -0.34 -26.35 -4.63
CA ASP A 227 -1.48 -25.84 -3.86
C ASP A 227 -1.19 -25.79 -2.35
N GLU A 228 -0.36 -26.69 -1.83
CA GLU A 228 0.13 -26.67 -0.45
C GLU A 228 1.09 -25.50 -0.22
N VAL A 229 2.06 -25.29 -1.11
CA VAL A 229 2.99 -24.14 -1.08
C VAL A 229 2.20 -22.83 -1.19
N SER A 230 1.21 -22.75 -2.09
CA SER A 230 0.34 -21.58 -2.21
C SER A 230 -0.47 -21.31 -0.94
N ARG A 231 -0.94 -22.34 -0.25
CA ARG A 231 -1.61 -22.19 1.06
C ARG A 231 -0.64 -21.67 2.12
N ARG A 232 0.56 -22.24 2.22
CA ARG A 232 1.61 -21.77 3.16
C ARG A 232 1.99 -20.31 2.91
N ILE A 233 2.10 -19.89 1.65
CA ILE A 233 2.33 -18.48 1.30
C ILE A 233 1.22 -17.59 1.87
N THR A 234 -0.04 -18.00 1.69
CA THR A 234 -1.20 -17.26 2.20
C THR A 234 -1.17 -17.17 3.72
N ASP A 235 -0.84 -18.28 4.41
CA ASP A 235 -0.73 -18.34 5.87
C ASP A 235 0.40 -17.43 6.37
N ILE A 236 1.60 -17.51 5.78
CA ILE A 236 2.75 -16.65 6.13
C ILE A 236 2.42 -15.18 5.89
N GLN A 237 1.72 -14.84 4.81
CA GLN A 237 1.27 -13.47 4.55
C GLN A 237 0.30 -12.97 5.64
N SER A 238 -0.60 -13.84 6.12
CA SER A 238 -1.50 -13.51 7.23
C SER A 238 -0.73 -13.31 8.55
N GLU A 239 0.30 -14.12 8.81
CA GLU A 239 1.17 -13.99 9.98
C GLU A 239 1.98 -12.69 9.94
N ILE A 240 2.57 -12.35 8.78
CA ILE A 240 3.26 -11.07 8.57
C ILE A 240 2.30 -9.90 8.83
N SER A 241 1.09 -9.96 8.28
CA SER A 241 0.08 -8.92 8.49
C SER A 241 -0.32 -8.78 9.97
N ASN A 242 -0.37 -9.88 10.72
CA ASN A 242 -0.64 -9.86 12.16
C ASN A 242 0.54 -9.25 12.95
N LEU A 243 1.78 -9.61 12.60
CA LEU A 243 2.99 -9.04 13.21
C LEU A 243 3.09 -7.53 12.91
N GLU A 244 2.78 -7.11 11.70
CA GLU A 244 2.74 -5.70 11.30
C GLU A 244 1.67 -4.92 12.08
N LEU A 245 0.51 -5.52 12.36
CA LEU A 245 -0.50 -4.89 13.22
C LEU A 245 -0.04 -4.76 14.67
N GLN A 246 0.62 -5.77 15.22
CA GLN A 246 1.19 -5.70 16.57
C GLN A 246 2.29 -4.63 16.67
N LEU A 247 3.06 -4.44 15.60
CA LEU A 247 4.04 -3.35 15.49
C LEU A 247 3.36 -1.98 15.38
N ARG A 248 2.24 -1.88 14.65
CA ARG A 248 1.45 -0.63 14.47
C ARG A 248 0.64 -0.22 15.69
N GLU A 249 0.13 -1.16 16.48
CA GLU A 249 -0.45 -0.85 17.79
C GLU A 249 0.56 -0.16 18.73
N GLN A 250 1.85 -0.19 18.37
CA GLN A 250 2.94 0.54 18.99
C GLN A 250 3.44 1.72 18.13
N GLU A 251 2.55 2.40 17.39
CA GLU A 251 2.74 3.49 16.42
C GLU A 251 3.86 4.52 16.73
N LYS A 252 4.08 4.83 18.01
CA LYS A 252 5.14 5.75 18.45
C LYS A 252 6.54 5.10 18.36
N SER A 253 6.62 3.81 18.64
CA SER A 253 7.83 2.99 18.58
C SER A 253 8.24 2.66 17.14
N GLU A 254 7.31 2.45 16.20
CA GLU A 254 7.64 2.18 14.80
C GLU A 254 8.33 3.38 14.13
N ARG A 255 7.88 4.61 14.42
CA ARG A 255 8.54 5.83 13.96
C ARG A 255 9.92 6.01 14.58
N ILE A 256 10.06 5.72 15.87
CA ILE A 256 11.36 5.76 16.57
C ILE A 256 12.32 4.72 15.96
N LEU A 257 11.84 3.51 15.67
CA LEU A 257 12.64 2.45 15.04
C LEU A 257 13.06 2.79 13.60
N GLY A 258 12.15 3.31 12.77
CA GLY A 258 12.50 3.76 11.42
C GLY A 258 13.52 4.90 11.42
N THR A 259 13.43 5.79 12.42
CA THR A 259 14.41 6.88 12.61
C THR A 259 15.74 6.34 13.11
N LEU A 260 15.74 5.38 14.04
CA LEU A 260 16.94 4.69 14.54
C LEU A 260 17.67 3.93 13.44
N ASP A 261 16.97 3.22 12.56
CA ASP A 261 17.59 2.50 11.44
C ASP A 261 18.25 3.47 10.46
N ASN A 262 17.61 4.61 10.16
CA ASN A 262 18.21 5.66 9.33
C ASN A 262 19.44 6.26 10.00
N LEU A 263 19.36 6.61 11.30
CA LEU A 263 20.51 7.15 12.05
C LEU A 263 21.65 6.14 12.16
N ARG A 264 21.36 4.83 12.30
CA ARG A 264 22.39 3.76 12.31
C ARG A 264 23.06 3.60 10.94
N GLN A 265 22.30 3.70 9.84
CA GLN A 265 22.87 3.72 8.49
C GLN A 265 23.74 4.97 8.27
N GLN A 266 23.30 6.12 8.75
CA GLN A 266 24.09 7.36 8.72
C GLN A 266 25.37 7.22 9.56
N GLN A 267 25.29 6.63 10.76
CA GLN A 267 26.44 6.37 11.61
C GLN A 267 27.44 5.42 10.94
N ALA A 268 26.98 4.37 10.26
CA ALA A 268 27.85 3.47 9.50
C ALA A 268 28.57 4.21 8.36
N THR A 269 27.86 5.09 7.65
CA THR A 269 28.43 5.91 6.58
C THR A 269 29.46 6.92 7.12
N LEU A 270 29.17 7.58 8.25
CA LEU A 270 30.07 8.53 8.90
C LEU A 270 31.33 7.84 9.47
N ARG A 271 31.24 6.57 9.90
CA ARG A 271 32.42 5.78 10.31
C ARG A 271 33.38 5.52 9.16
N LEU A 272 32.85 5.19 7.98
CA LEU A 272 33.67 5.04 6.77
C LEU A 272 34.34 6.37 6.40
N ARG A 273 33.59 7.49 6.43
CA ARG A 273 34.16 8.82 6.15
C ARG A 273 35.22 9.27 7.16
N GLU A 274 35.09 8.88 8.44
CA GLU A 274 36.13 9.14 9.44
C GLU A 274 37.39 8.34 9.16
N GLN A 275 37.26 7.06 8.78
CA GLN A 275 38.39 6.23 8.36
C GLN A 275 39.09 6.84 7.15
N ASP A 276 38.35 7.24 6.11
CA ASP A 276 38.93 7.92 4.93
C ASP A 276 39.66 9.22 5.31
N ALA A 277 39.11 10.00 6.24
CA ALA A 277 39.73 11.24 6.71
C ALA A 277 40.99 10.97 7.56
N LEU A 278 41.00 9.89 8.35
CA LEU A 278 42.16 9.44 9.12
C LEU A 278 43.27 8.94 8.20
N ASP A 279 42.93 8.16 7.17
CA ASP A 279 43.89 7.65 6.20
C ASP A 279 44.52 8.80 5.40
N ALA A 280 43.71 9.75 4.95
CA ALA A 280 44.21 10.97 4.29
C ALA A 280 45.12 11.82 5.20
N LEU A 281 44.87 11.83 6.51
CA LEU A 281 45.75 12.50 7.47
C LEU A 281 47.04 11.70 7.69
N ALA A 282 46.95 10.37 7.79
CA ALA A 282 48.06 9.46 7.97
C ALA A 282 49.05 9.52 6.79
N GLU A 283 48.56 9.64 5.55
CA GLU A 283 49.40 9.87 4.36
C GLU A 283 50.26 11.14 4.47
N LEU A 284 49.75 12.17 5.14
CA LEU A 284 50.47 13.44 5.36
C LEU A 284 51.43 13.38 6.57
N THR A 285 51.24 12.43 7.51
CA THR A 285 52.05 12.39 8.75
C THR A 285 53.54 12.17 8.51
N GLY A 286 53.91 11.42 7.47
CA GLY A 286 55.31 11.14 7.13
C GLY A 286 56.13 12.37 6.71
N SER A 287 55.47 13.44 6.31
CA SER A 287 56.09 14.67 5.80
C SER A 287 55.80 15.92 6.64
N LEU A 288 54.96 15.82 7.68
CA LEU A 288 54.63 16.91 8.63
C LEU A 288 55.83 17.70 9.19
N TRP A 289 56.95 17.03 9.44
CA TRP A 289 58.16 17.68 9.96
C TRP A 289 58.72 18.74 9.00
N LYS A 290 58.47 18.60 7.69
CA LYS A 290 58.85 19.57 6.66
C LYS A 290 57.95 20.80 6.71
N ALA A 291 56.65 20.65 6.99
CA ALA A 291 55.73 21.78 7.13
C ALA A 291 56.15 22.74 8.27
N VAL A 292 56.74 22.22 9.36
CA VAL A 292 57.32 23.04 10.45
C VAL A 292 58.53 23.85 9.96
N LEU A 293 59.34 23.24 9.09
CA LEU A 293 60.54 23.86 8.53
C LEU A 293 60.25 24.74 7.31
N SER A 294 59.09 24.58 6.66
CA SER A 294 58.72 25.21 5.38
C SER A 294 58.94 26.72 5.37
N ARG A 295 58.50 27.44 6.41
CA ARG A 295 58.66 28.90 6.53
C ARG A 295 60.12 29.32 6.67
N SER A 296 60.90 28.55 7.42
CA SER A 296 62.34 28.80 7.59
C SER A 296 63.11 28.45 6.32
N ALA A 297 62.75 27.33 5.68
CA ALA A 297 63.30 26.87 4.41
C ALA A 297 63.01 27.86 3.29
N ALA A 298 61.77 28.36 3.16
CA ALA A 298 61.39 29.38 2.19
C ALA A 298 62.16 30.69 2.38
N ARG A 299 62.36 31.13 3.64
CA ARG A 299 63.19 32.32 3.93
C ARG A 299 64.66 32.12 3.52
N ARG A 300 65.23 30.95 3.80
CA ARG A 300 66.61 30.62 3.41
C ARG A 300 66.74 30.37 1.92
N LEU A 301 65.68 29.89 1.26
CA LEU A 301 65.65 29.66 -0.17
C LEU A 301 65.87 30.96 -0.93
N VAL A 302 65.24 32.06 -0.52
CA VAL A 302 65.46 33.40 -1.11
C VAL A 302 66.94 33.80 -1.08
N ALA A 303 67.60 33.64 0.07
CA ALA A 303 69.02 33.95 0.20
C ALA A 303 69.91 33.04 -0.68
N VAL A 304 69.57 31.76 -0.79
CA VAL A 304 70.29 30.81 -1.66
C VAL A 304 70.00 31.06 -3.14
N GLU A 305 68.82 31.55 -3.50
CA GLU A 305 68.48 31.99 -4.86
C GLU A 305 69.35 33.18 -5.27
N GLU A 306 69.51 34.18 -4.41
CA GLU A 306 70.44 35.30 -4.62
C GLU A 306 71.90 34.81 -4.73
N GLU A 307 72.33 33.87 -3.89
CA GLU A 307 73.67 33.25 -3.98
C GLU A 307 73.88 32.51 -5.32
N VAL A 308 72.85 31.83 -5.83
CA VAL A 308 72.91 31.15 -7.13
C VAL A 308 72.96 32.15 -8.26
N GLU A 309 72.11 33.19 -8.25
CA GLU A 309 72.10 34.22 -9.30
C GLU A 309 73.43 34.98 -9.38
N THR A 310 74.00 35.33 -8.22
CA THR A 310 75.32 35.98 -8.14
C THR A 310 76.43 35.06 -8.63
N ALA A 311 76.47 33.80 -8.19
CA ALA A 311 77.48 32.84 -8.65
C ALA A 311 77.34 32.51 -10.15
N GLU A 312 76.11 32.48 -10.69
CA GLU A 312 75.87 32.34 -12.13
C GLU A 312 76.34 33.56 -12.92
N ALA A 313 76.15 34.78 -12.39
CA ALA A 313 76.70 35.99 -12.99
C ALA A 313 78.23 35.99 -12.98
N GLU A 314 78.84 35.69 -11.83
CA GLU A 314 80.31 35.57 -11.70
C GLU A 314 80.88 34.51 -12.65
N LEU A 315 80.20 33.37 -12.81
CA LEU A 315 80.64 32.32 -13.74
C LEU A 315 80.51 32.78 -15.20
N ARG A 316 79.42 33.46 -15.56
CA ARG A 316 79.23 34.05 -16.90
C ARG A 316 80.33 35.06 -17.22
N ASP A 317 80.64 35.94 -16.27
CA ASP A 317 81.68 36.97 -16.43
C ASP A 317 83.07 36.34 -16.52
N ALA A 318 83.38 35.33 -15.70
CA ALA A 318 84.62 34.58 -15.78
C ALA A 318 84.76 33.83 -17.13
N SER A 319 83.68 33.18 -17.60
CA SER A 319 83.66 32.53 -18.92
C SER A 319 83.80 33.53 -20.08
N ALA A 320 83.19 34.70 -19.97
CA ALA A 320 83.36 35.79 -20.93
C ALA A 320 84.81 36.28 -20.92
N ALA A 321 85.41 36.48 -19.75
CA ALA A 321 86.81 36.88 -19.61
C ALA A 321 87.77 35.85 -20.21
N VAL A 322 87.55 34.54 -19.99
CA VAL A 322 88.35 33.47 -20.62
C VAL A 322 88.27 33.53 -22.15
N ARG A 323 87.05 33.69 -22.70
CA ARG A 323 86.83 33.79 -24.15
C ARG A 323 87.48 35.04 -24.73
N ASP A 324 87.28 36.18 -24.10
CA ASP A 324 87.76 37.48 -24.58
C ASP A 324 89.29 37.55 -24.48
N LEU A 325 89.88 36.92 -23.46
CA LEU A 325 91.33 36.75 -23.32
C LEU A 325 91.91 35.81 -24.39
N ALA A 326 91.25 34.69 -24.70
CA ALA A 326 91.67 33.81 -25.79
C ALA A 326 91.64 34.53 -27.16
N HIS A 327 90.62 35.37 -27.40
CA HIS A 327 90.53 36.22 -28.58
C HIS A 327 91.66 37.24 -28.63
N LEU A 328 91.88 37.99 -27.54
CA LEU A 328 92.94 39.00 -27.45
C LEU A 328 94.36 38.41 -27.50
N HIS A 329 94.57 37.12 -27.21
CA HIS A 329 95.86 36.45 -27.44
C HIS A 329 96.09 36.07 -28.90
N THR A 330 95.03 35.82 -29.66
CA THR A 330 95.11 35.29 -31.04
C THR A 330 94.92 36.37 -32.11
N VAL A 331 94.09 37.38 -31.85
CA VAL A 331 93.74 38.46 -32.78
C VAL A 331 93.97 39.82 -32.11
N ALA A 332 94.32 40.84 -32.90
CA ALA A 332 94.66 42.18 -32.41
C ALA A 332 93.48 43.18 -32.45
N ASP A 333 92.25 42.68 -32.52
CA ASP A 333 91.02 43.47 -32.52
C ASP A 333 90.18 43.22 -31.25
N CYS A 334 89.22 44.10 -31.00
CA CYS A 334 88.34 44.01 -29.84
C CYS A 334 87.32 42.86 -30.01
N PRO A 335 87.16 41.96 -29.03
CA PRO A 335 86.25 40.80 -29.13
C PRO A 335 84.76 41.16 -29.22
N VAL A 336 84.38 42.40 -28.93
CA VAL A 336 82.98 42.86 -28.94
C VAL A 336 82.64 43.68 -30.19
N CYS A 337 83.55 44.57 -30.63
CA CYS A 337 83.28 45.51 -31.73
C CYS A 337 84.21 45.36 -32.95
N HIS A 338 85.16 44.41 -32.91
CA HIS A 338 86.07 44.03 -34.01
C HIS A 338 86.92 45.17 -34.58
N ARG A 339 87.21 46.21 -33.78
CA ARG A 339 88.17 47.28 -34.15
C ARG A 339 89.56 46.97 -33.60
N ASP A 340 90.59 47.37 -34.33
CA ASP A 340 91.99 47.22 -33.91
C ASP A 340 92.25 47.87 -32.55
N VAL A 341 92.86 47.11 -31.64
CA VAL A 341 93.17 47.55 -30.28
C VAL A 341 94.65 47.94 -30.21
N PRO A 342 94.99 49.18 -29.81
CA PRO A 342 96.38 49.60 -29.63
C PRO A 342 97.14 48.68 -28.67
N GLU A 343 98.41 48.40 -28.97
CA GLU A 343 99.18 47.36 -28.28
C GLU A 343 99.31 47.58 -26.77
N GLU A 344 99.42 48.83 -26.32
CA GLU A 344 99.51 49.18 -24.90
C GLU A 344 98.19 48.88 -24.15
N LEU A 345 97.04 49.21 -24.76
CA LEU A 345 95.72 48.91 -24.21
C LEU A 345 95.43 47.41 -24.24
N ARG A 346 95.89 46.70 -25.28
CA ARG A 346 95.78 45.24 -25.38
C ARG A 346 96.52 44.54 -24.25
N ARG A 347 97.74 44.98 -23.89
CA ARG A 347 98.49 44.42 -22.76
C ARG A 347 97.79 44.68 -21.41
N GLN A 348 97.22 45.87 -21.23
CA GLN A 348 96.44 46.21 -20.02
C GLN A 348 95.20 45.33 -19.89
N LEU A 349 94.40 45.19 -20.95
CA LEU A 349 93.20 44.34 -20.97
C LEU A 349 93.54 42.87 -20.74
N ILE A 350 94.63 42.35 -21.33
CA ILE A 350 95.08 40.98 -21.07
C ILE A 350 95.45 40.80 -19.60
N ALA A 351 96.16 41.75 -18.99
CA ALA A 351 96.53 41.66 -17.57
C ALA A 351 95.30 41.71 -16.63
N GLU A 352 94.31 42.55 -16.93
CA GLU A 352 93.06 42.65 -16.17
C GLU A 352 92.20 41.38 -16.32
N LEU A 353 92.06 40.88 -17.55
CA LEU A 353 91.27 39.67 -17.83
C LEU A 353 91.96 38.40 -17.32
N GLN A 354 93.30 38.34 -17.27
CA GLN A 354 94.04 37.20 -16.72
C GLN A 354 93.72 36.95 -15.24
N ALA A 355 93.47 38.00 -14.47
CA ALA A 355 93.06 37.89 -13.08
C ALA A 355 91.64 37.28 -12.95
N ALA A 356 90.71 37.71 -13.80
CA ALA A 356 89.32 37.22 -13.82
C ALA A 356 89.15 35.83 -14.47
N ALA A 357 90.00 35.50 -15.44
CA ALA A 357 89.98 34.25 -16.22
C ALA A 357 90.80 33.11 -15.59
N SER A 358 91.40 33.30 -14.42
CA SER A 358 92.23 32.28 -13.79
C SER A 358 91.42 30.98 -13.57
N THR A 359 91.97 29.85 -14.00
CA THR A 359 91.34 28.52 -13.87
C THR A 359 91.05 28.16 -12.40
N ALA A 360 91.86 28.67 -11.47
CA ALA A 360 91.61 28.57 -10.04
C ALA A 360 90.35 29.35 -9.61
N HIS A 361 90.13 30.57 -10.08
CA HIS A 361 88.93 31.35 -9.79
C HIS A 361 87.68 30.72 -10.43
N HIS A 362 87.78 30.27 -11.68
CA HIS A 362 86.67 29.60 -12.37
C HIS A 362 86.20 28.33 -11.65
N GLY A 363 87.13 27.45 -11.25
CA GLY A 363 86.81 26.22 -10.52
C GLY A 363 86.24 26.47 -9.11
N VAL A 364 86.67 27.54 -8.44
CA VAL A 364 86.12 27.95 -7.13
C VAL A 364 84.67 28.45 -7.26
N VAL A 365 84.38 29.27 -8.28
CA VAL A 365 83.02 29.75 -8.55
C VAL A 365 82.10 28.60 -8.97
N GLU A 366 82.59 27.68 -9.80
CA GLU A 366 81.82 26.49 -10.23
C GLU A 366 81.49 25.57 -9.04
N ALA A 367 82.44 25.32 -8.14
CA ALA A 367 82.21 24.55 -6.92
C ALA A 367 81.19 25.22 -5.99
N ARG A 368 81.30 26.54 -5.79
CA ARG A 368 80.33 27.34 -5.01
C ARG A 368 78.93 27.28 -5.62
N LEU A 369 78.82 27.38 -6.94
CA LEU A 369 77.55 27.28 -7.65
C LEU A 369 76.91 25.88 -7.52
N ALA A 370 77.71 24.82 -7.65
CA ALA A 370 77.24 23.45 -7.46
C ALA A 370 76.71 23.23 -6.04
N GLU A 371 77.42 23.73 -5.02
CA GLU A 371 76.99 23.66 -3.62
C GLU A 371 75.69 24.47 -3.39
N ALA A 372 75.62 25.70 -3.90
CA ALA A 372 74.43 26.54 -3.78
C ALA A 372 73.20 25.92 -4.47
N ARG A 373 73.37 25.31 -5.66
CA ARG A 373 72.31 24.56 -6.34
C ARG A 373 71.86 23.32 -5.56
N GLY A 374 72.80 22.62 -4.92
CA GLY A 374 72.51 21.52 -4.01
C GLY A 374 71.66 21.96 -2.81
N ARG A 375 72.06 23.05 -2.15
CA ARG A 375 71.30 23.69 -1.06
C ARG A 375 69.92 24.15 -1.53
N ARG A 376 69.82 24.79 -2.70
CA ARG A 376 68.56 25.23 -3.31
C ARG A 376 67.59 24.06 -3.49
N LYS A 377 68.04 22.94 -4.06
CA LYS A 377 67.20 21.75 -4.29
C LYS A 377 66.61 21.19 -2.99
N VAL A 378 67.42 21.11 -1.94
CA VAL A 378 66.97 20.64 -0.61
C VAL A 378 65.96 21.63 0.00
N LEU A 379 66.26 22.92 -0.02
CA LEU A 379 65.39 23.96 0.54
C LEU A 379 64.06 24.08 -0.23
N GLN A 380 64.08 23.93 -1.56
CA GLN A 380 62.89 23.94 -2.39
C GLN A 380 61.97 22.75 -2.08
N ALA A 381 62.52 21.55 -1.90
CA ALA A 381 61.76 20.37 -1.48
C ALA A 381 61.13 20.55 -0.08
N LEU A 382 61.82 21.23 0.84
CA LEU A 382 61.31 21.53 2.18
C LEU A 382 60.29 22.69 2.20
N ALA A 383 60.41 23.64 1.28
CA ALA A 383 59.53 24.82 1.20
C ALA A 383 58.20 24.54 0.48
N SER A 384 58.12 23.46 -0.29
CA SER A 384 56.95 23.12 -1.13
C SER A 384 55.72 22.57 -0.37
N GLU A 385 55.83 22.35 0.93
CA GLU A 385 54.79 21.68 1.71
C GLU A 385 53.89 22.66 2.46
N ASP A 386 52.58 22.61 2.19
CA ASP A 386 51.61 23.55 2.74
C ASP A 386 50.98 23.02 4.04
N ALA A 387 51.32 23.65 5.16
CA ALA A 387 50.73 23.36 6.47
C ALA A 387 49.20 23.57 6.49
N ARG A 388 48.65 24.34 5.53
CA ARG A 388 47.21 24.56 5.39
C ARG A 388 46.47 23.29 4.99
N LEU A 389 47.07 22.42 4.16
CA LEU A 389 46.49 21.14 3.77
C LEU A 389 46.22 20.26 5.00
N VAL A 390 47.15 20.23 5.95
CA VAL A 390 47.00 19.48 7.21
C VAL A 390 45.89 20.08 8.06
N ALA A 391 45.85 21.41 8.19
CA ALA A 391 44.80 22.10 8.95
C ALA A 391 43.41 21.88 8.34
N ASP A 392 43.30 21.86 7.02
CA ASP A 392 42.05 21.61 6.30
C ASP A 392 41.58 20.15 6.47
N ARG A 393 42.50 19.18 6.45
CA ARG A 393 42.20 17.76 6.69
C ARG A 393 41.86 17.47 8.15
N ASP A 394 42.57 18.09 9.09
CA ASP A 394 42.22 18.03 10.52
C ASP A 394 40.85 18.66 10.79
N LYS A 395 40.53 19.78 10.13
CA LYS A 395 39.19 20.39 10.21
C LYS A 395 38.11 19.47 9.64
N ALA A 396 38.36 18.82 8.51
CA ALA A 396 37.43 17.84 7.93
C ALA A 396 37.19 16.66 8.89
N LEU A 397 38.26 16.11 9.49
CA LEU A 397 38.17 15.05 10.49
C LEU A 397 37.36 15.47 11.72
N ARG A 398 37.61 16.67 12.25
CA ARG A 398 36.82 17.22 13.37
C ARG A 398 35.35 17.40 13.03
N THR A 399 35.04 17.79 11.79
CA THR A 399 33.66 17.96 11.32
C THR A 399 32.94 16.61 11.29
N VAL A 400 33.55 15.58 10.70
CA VAL A 400 32.97 14.23 10.67
C VAL A 400 32.80 13.65 12.07
N ARG A 401 33.76 13.87 12.97
CA ARG A 401 33.66 13.45 14.39
C ARG A 401 32.53 14.15 15.14
N PHE A 402 32.31 15.43 14.85
CA PHE A 402 31.21 16.18 15.43
C PHE A 402 29.86 15.64 14.94
N GLU A 403 29.70 15.43 13.62
CA GLU A 403 28.51 14.80 13.04
C GLU A 403 28.25 13.40 13.62
N GLN A 404 29.29 12.60 13.83
CA GLN A 404 29.17 11.30 14.50
C GLN A 404 28.69 11.41 15.96
N GLN A 405 29.18 12.41 16.70
CA GLN A 405 28.75 12.65 18.08
C GLN A 405 27.29 13.10 18.16
N GLU A 406 26.84 13.95 17.24
CA GLU A 406 25.43 14.36 17.15
C GLU A 406 24.54 13.15 16.85
N VAL A 407 24.85 12.37 15.81
CA VAL A 407 24.10 11.15 15.46
C VAL A 407 24.13 10.12 16.59
N ALA A 408 25.25 9.96 17.30
CA ALA A 408 25.33 9.08 18.47
C ALA A 408 24.48 9.58 19.64
N GLY A 409 24.42 10.91 19.86
CA GLY A 409 23.55 11.54 20.83
C GLY A 409 22.07 11.31 20.51
N ASP A 410 21.67 11.49 19.25
CA ASP A 410 20.32 11.26 18.76
C ASP A 410 19.90 9.79 18.90
N ILE A 411 20.80 8.85 18.55
CA ILE A 411 20.59 7.42 18.76
C ILE A 411 20.38 7.13 20.25
N THR A 412 21.24 7.67 21.12
CA THR A 412 21.15 7.43 22.58
C THR A 412 19.85 8.00 23.15
N GLY A 413 19.44 9.20 22.72
CA GLY A 413 18.19 9.83 23.14
C GLY A 413 16.95 9.03 22.70
N LEU A 414 16.94 8.56 21.45
CA LEU A 414 15.86 7.71 20.94
C LEU A 414 15.83 6.33 21.58
N GLU A 415 16.99 5.75 21.91
CA GLU A 415 17.08 4.49 22.66
C GLU A 415 16.58 4.66 24.11
N GLN A 416 16.82 5.81 24.75
CA GLN A 416 16.23 6.14 26.05
C GLN A 416 14.71 6.33 25.97
N GLU A 417 14.21 7.06 24.98
CA GLU A 417 12.76 7.21 24.74
C GLU A 417 12.07 5.85 24.49
N LEU A 418 12.76 4.92 23.80
CA LEU A 418 12.26 3.57 23.55
C LEU A 418 12.27 2.70 24.83
N SER A 419 13.27 2.89 25.69
CA SER A 419 13.41 2.21 26.98
C SER A 419 12.32 2.66 27.98
N GLU A 420 12.02 3.96 28.03
CA GLU A 420 10.97 4.54 28.87
C GLU A 420 9.56 4.04 28.52
N LEU A 421 9.35 3.60 27.27
CA LEU A 421 8.09 3.01 26.81
C LEU A 421 7.88 1.55 27.23
N GLY A 422 8.88 0.90 27.86
CA GLY A 422 8.73 -0.39 28.55
C GLY A 422 8.48 -1.62 27.68
N LYS A 423 8.65 -1.53 26.35
CA LYS A 423 8.35 -2.63 25.39
C LYS A 423 9.48 -2.99 24.43
N GLU A 424 10.71 -2.57 24.71
CA GLU A 424 11.84 -2.72 23.79
C GLU A 424 12.14 -4.19 23.42
N ALA A 425 12.08 -5.11 24.39
CA ALA A 425 12.30 -6.53 24.14
C ALA A 425 11.20 -7.15 23.26
N GLU A 426 9.94 -6.76 23.48
CA GLU A 426 8.78 -7.25 22.74
C GLU A 426 8.79 -6.71 21.29
N LEU A 427 9.20 -5.45 21.08
CA LEU A 427 9.36 -4.85 19.75
C LEU A 427 10.50 -5.48 18.95
N ARG A 428 11.65 -5.73 19.57
CA ARG A 428 12.78 -6.41 18.90
C ARG A 428 12.42 -7.84 18.52
N ASP A 429 11.68 -8.53 19.39
CA ASP A 429 11.17 -9.88 19.11
C ASP A 429 10.19 -9.88 17.94
N LEU A 430 9.17 -9.00 17.96
CA LEU A 430 8.22 -8.85 16.85
C LEU A 430 8.89 -8.49 15.51
N THR A 431 9.90 -7.62 15.54
CA THR A 431 10.65 -7.22 14.34
C THR A 431 11.48 -8.37 13.78
N THR A 432 12.09 -9.16 14.67
CA THR A 432 12.86 -10.36 14.30
C THR A 432 11.95 -11.41 13.69
N GLN A 433 10.82 -11.70 14.32
CA GLN A 433 9.80 -12.61 13.80
C GLN A 433 9.29 -12.15 12.43
N ARG A 434 9.03 -10.85 12.23
CA ARG A 434 8.63 -10.30 10.93
C ARG A 434 9.67 -10.57 9.85
N LEU A 435 10.94 -10.30 10.14
CA LEU A 435 12.04 -10.51 9.19
C LEU A 435 12.22 -12.00 8.84
N GLU A 436 12.09 -12.88 9.83
CA GLU A 436 12.13 -14.33 9.63
C GLU A 436 10.99 -14.80 8.73
N ARG A 437 9.76 -14.32 8.96
CA ARG A 437 8.59 -14.64 8.12
C ARG A 437 8.72 -14.07 6.71
N GLN A 438 9.26 -12.86 6.55
CA GLN A 438 9.53 -12.29 5.22
C GLN A 438 10.59 -13.11 4.45
N THR A 439 11.61 -13.60 5.13
CA THR A 439 12.63 -14.48 4.53
C THR A 439 12.00 -15.82 4.13
N GLN A 440 11.14 -16.38 4.99
CA GLN A 440 10.40 -17.62 4.69
C GLN A 440 9.45 -17.44 3.50
N LEU A 441 8.75 -16.31 3.41
CA LEU A 441 7.89 -15.96 2.28
C LEU A 441 8.68 -15.92 0.97
N GLY A 442 9.90 -15.36 0.97
CA GLY A 442 10.78 -15.38 -0.19
C GLY A 442 11.09 -16.80 -0.65
N ARG A 443 11.49 -17.68 0.28
CA ARG A 443 11.80 -19.09 -0.04
C ARG A 443 10.59 -19.86 -0.60
N GLU A 444 9.41 -19.68 -0.01
CA GLU A 444 8.20 -20.36 -0.50
C GLU A 444 7.75 -19.81 -1.86
N ARG A 445 7.99 -18.52 -2.17
CA ARG A 445 7.76 -17.96 -3.52
C ARG A 445 8.69 -18.56 -4.57
N ASP A 446 9.97 -18.71 -4.24
CA ASP A 446 10.93 -19.37 -5.14
C ASP A 446 10.52 -20.83 -5.40
N ARG A 447 10.10 -21.53 -4.34
CA ARG A 447 9.57 -22.90 -4.44
C ARG A 447 8.29 -22.98 -5.27
N LEU A 448 7.37 -22.02 -5.13
CA LEU A 448 6.16 -21.95 -5.95
C LEU A 448 6.52 -21.82 -7.44
N GLN A 449 7.51 -20.97 -7.76
CA GLN A 449 7.98 -20.79 -9.12
C GLN A 449 8.60 -22.08 -9.68
N GLU A 450 9.33 -22.83 -8.87
CA GLU A 450 9.88 -24.14 -9.23
C GLU A 450 8.76 -25.15 -9.51
N CYS A 451 7.78 -25.28 -8.60
CA CYS A 451 6.62 -26.15 -8.81
C CYS A 451 5.80 -25.77 -10.06
N ASP A 452 5.61 -24.48 -10.34
CA ASP A 452 4.92 -24.01 -11.55
C ASP A 452 5.68 -24.39 -12.83
N ARG A 453 7.02 -24.36 -12.81
CA ARG A 453 7.85 -24.82 -13.94
C ARG A 453 7.77 -26.33 -14.13
N GLU A 454 7.90 -27.11 -13.06
CA GLU A 454 7.78 -28.57 -13.11
C GLU A 454 6.40 -29.02 -13.60
N LEU A 455 5.33 -28.36 -13.14
CA LEU A 455 3.97 -28.57 -13.65
C LEU A 455 3.86 -28.24 -15.14
N HIS A 456 4.45 -27.12 -15.58
CA HIS A 456 4.43 -26.75 -16.98
C HIS A 456 5.12 -27.80 -17.86
N ASP A 457 6.34 -28.20 -17.51
CA ASP A 457 7.10 -29.21 -18.25
C ASP A 457 6.36 -30.56 -18.26
N GLN A 458 5.76 -30.95 -17.14
CA GLN A 458 4.98 -32.18 -17.05
C GLN A 458 3.70 -32.12 -17.92
N ASN A 459 3.04 -30.97 -17.98
CA ASN A 459 1.88 -30.77 -18.86
C ASN A 459 2.27 -30.84 -20.35
N LEU A 460 3.46 -30.37 -20.74
CA LEU A 460 3.97 -30.55 -22.10
C LEU A 460 4.17 -32.04 -22.45
N VAL A 461 4.66 -32.84 -21.50
CA VAL A 461 4.78 -34.29 -21.66
C VAL A 461 3.41 -34.95 -21.82
N ILE A 462 2.43 -34.55 -20.99
CA ILE A 462 1.04 -35.01 -21.09
C ILE A 462 0.46 -34.68 -22.47
N ASP A 463 0.63 -33.45 -22.95
CA ASP A 463 0.16 -33.02 -24.27
C ASP A 463 0.79 -33.83 -25.40
N GLU A 464 2.09 -34.13 -25.31
CA GLU A 464 2.78 -34.97 -26.29
C GLU A 464 2.23 -36.40 -26.28
N LEU A 465 2.03 -36.99 -25.10
CA LEU A 465 1.45 -38.32 -24.94
C LEU A 465 0.00 -38.37 -25.44
N LYS A 466 -0.83 -37.36 -25.13
CA LYS A 466 -2.19 -37.21 -25.67
C LYS A 466 -2.18 -37.13 -27.20
N ARG A 467 -1.26 -36.36 -27.80
CA ARG A 467 -1.10 -36.29 -29.26
C ARG A 467 -0.68 -37.62 -29.88
N ARG A 468 0.22 -38.37 -29.24
CA ARG A 468 0.63 -39.71 -29.69
C ARG A 468 -0.55 -40.68 -29.62
N LEU A 469 -1.31 -40.68 -28.54
CA LEU A 469 -2.56 -41.45 -28.40
C LEU A 469 -3.56 -41.14 -29.52
N ARG A 470 -3.82 -39.84 -29.78
CA ARG A 470 -4.74 -39.41 -30.84
C ARG A 470 -4.27 -39.82 -32.23
N LYS A 471 -2.96 -39.88 -32.49
CA LYS A 471 -2.37 -40.33 -33.78
C LYS A 471 -2.39 -41.86 -33.95
N GLU A 472 -2.36 -42.62 -32.86
CA GLU A 472 -2.43 -44.09 -32.86
C GLU A 472 -3.87 -44.65 -33.10
N GLN A 473 -4.80 -43.75 -33.46
CA GLN A 473 -6.21 -43.81 -33.87
C GLN A 473 -6.82 -45.14 -34.42
N GLN A 474 -6.64 -46.27 -33.75
CA GLN A 474 -7.41 -47.51 -34.00
C GLN A 474 -8.49 -47.80 -32.96
N VAL A 475 -8.50 -47.07 -31.84
CA VAL A 475 -9.56 -47.13 -30.82
C VAL A 475 -10.36 -45.84 -30.92
N GLN A 476 -11.67 -45.95 -31.16
CA GLN A 476 -12.61 -44.85 -31.00
C GLN A 476 -13.15 -44.92 -29.56
N PRO A 477 -12.78 -43.99 -28.67
CA PRO A 477 -13.44 -43.84 -27.39
C PRO A 477 -14.93 -43.57 -27.58
N ASP A 478 -15.68 -43.69 -26.48
CA ASP A 478 -17.08 -43.27 -26.45
C ASP A 478 -17.18 -41.77 -26.85
N PRO A 479 -17.88 -41.45 -27.95
CA PRO A 479 -18.01 -40.07 -28.43
C PRO A 479 -18.59 -39.11 -27.39
N SER A 480 -19.39 -39.63 -26.44
CA SER A 480 -19.96 -38.84 -25.36
C SER A 480 -18.92 -38.40 -24.33
N ILE A 481 -17.88 -39.21 -24.09
CA ILE A 481 -16.79 -38.91 -23.16
C ILE A 481 -15.78 -37.96 -23.82
N GLU A 482 -15.47 -38.17 -25.11
CA GLU A 482 -14.66 -37.23 -25.90
C GLU A 482 -15.29 -35.84 -25.91
N LEU A 483 -16.58 -35.76 -26.24
CA LEU A 483 -17.30 -34.50 -26.25
C LEU A 483 -17.32 -33.85 -24.85
N LYS A 484 -17.44 -34.64 -23.78
CA LYS A 484 -17.40 -34.14 -22.40
C LYS A 484 -16.02 -33.58 -22.04
N GLU A 485 -14.93 -34.23 -22.44
CA GLU A 485 -13.56 -33.74 -22.21
C GLU A 485 -13.32 -32.43 -22.96
N GLU A 486 -13.70 -32.37 -24.24
CA GLU A 486 -13.54 -31.18 -25.08
C GLU A 486 -14.34 -29.98 -24.55
N ILE A 487 -15.63 -30.19 -24.19
CA ILE A 487 -16.48 -29.13 -23.64
C ILE A 487 -15.92 -28.63 -22.31
N THR A 488 -15.52 -29.53 -21.41
CA THR A 488 -15.01 -29.14 -20.10
C THR A 488 -13.67 -28.44 -20.18
N GLU A 489 -12.78 -28.84 -21.10
CA GLU A 489 -11.52 -28.14 -21.38
C GLU A 489 -11.78 -26.72 -21.89
N ALA A 490 -12.69 -26.57 -22.86
CA ALA A 490 -13.06 -25.27 -23.42
C ALA A 490 -13.66 -24.35 -22.35
N LEU A 491 -14.56 -24.86 -21.50
CA LEU A 491 -15.15 -24.11 -20.38
C LEU A 491 -14.10 -23.72 -19.34
N MET A 492 -13.16 -24.61 -19.00
CA MET A 492 -12.10 -24.33 -18.04
C MET A 492 -11.22 -23.16 -18.51
N ARG A 493 -10.82 -23.16 -19.80
CA ARG A 493 -10.07 -22.06 -20.42
C ARG A 493 -10.88 -20.76 -20.49
N LEU A 494 -12.17 -20.86 -20.82
CA LEU A 494 -13.07 -19.72 -20.85
C LEU A 494 -13.19 -19.06 -19.46
N PHE A 495 -13.47 -19.84 -18.42
CA PHE A 495 -13.57 -19.30 -17.06
C PHE A 495 -12.24 -18.72 -16.56
N ALA A 496 -11.10 -19.37 -16.84
CA ALA A 496 -9.79 -18.86 -16.47
C ALA A 496 -9.49 -17.48 -17.08
N SER A 497 -9.77 -17.30 -18.37
CA SER A 497 -9.56 -16.02 -19.07
C SER A 497 -10.62 -14.95 -18.75
N SER A 498 -11.82 -15.37 -18.33
CA SER A 498 -12.95 -14.46 -18.12
C SER A 498 -12.98 -13.83 -16.73
N ILE A 499 -12.35 -14.41 -15.70
CA ILE A 499 -12.43 -13.89 -14.32
C ILE A 499 -11.84 -12.47 -14.22
N ASP A 500 -10.62 -12.27 -14.71
CA ASP A 500 -9.95 -10.96 -14.61
C ASP A 500 -10.63 -9.93 -15.51
N ALA A 501 -11.04 -10.33 -16.71
CA ALA A 501 -11.83 -9.49 -17.60
C ALA A 501 -13.17 -9.09 -16.97
N TYR A 502 -13.84 -10.00 -16.29
CA TYR A 502 -15.10 -9.76 -15.59
C TYR A 502 -14.91 -8.81 -14.42
N ARG A 503 -13.88 -9.01 -13.59
CA ARG A 503 -13.52 -8.10 -12.48
C ARG A 503 -13.22 -6.70 -13.00
N HIS A 504 -12.39 -6.56 -14.04
CA HIS A 504 -12.07 -5.27 -14.64
C HIS A 504 -13.32 -4.57 -15.20
N LYS A 505 -14.19 -5.31 -15.90
CA LYS A 505 -15.44 -4.78 -16.45
C LYS A 505 -16.40 -4.30 -15.35
N LEU A 506 -16.50 -5.05 -14.25
CA LEU A 506 -17.33 -4.68 -13.10
C LEU A 506 -16.79 -3.44 -12.41
N ARG A 507 -15.47 -3.37 -12.14
CA ARG A 507 -14.83 -2.17 -11.58
C ARG A 507 -15.10 -0.94 -12.44
N GLY A 508 -14.93 -1.03 -13.76
CA GLY A 508 -15.24 0.08 -14.66
C GLY A 508 -16.71 0.51 -14.63
N ARG A 509 -17.65 -0.44 -14.46
CA ARG A 509 -19.08 -0.12 -14.30
C ARG A 509 -19.35 0.59 -12.97
N VAL A 510 -18.76 0.11 -11.87
CA VAL A 510 -18.88 0.72 -10.54
C VAL A 510 -18.28 2.13 -10.55
N GLU A 511 -17.08 2.31 -11.13
CA GLU A 511 -16.42 3.60 -11.26
C GLU A 511 -17.28 4.61 -12.05
N ALA A 512 -17.76 4.21 -13.23
CA ALA A 512 -18.58 5.08 -14.07
C ALA A 512 -19.86 5.51 -13.36
N ARG A 513 -20.53 4.56 -12.68
CA ARG A 513 -21.78 4.83 -11.96
C ARG A 513 -21.53 5.66 -10.70
N ALA A 514 -20.49 5.36 -9.94
CA ALA A 514 -20.12 6.13 -8.76
C ALA A 514 -19.74 7.57 -9.14
N SER A 515 -19.03 7.76 -10.25
CA SER A 515 -18.70 9.09 -10.78
C SER A 515 -19.91 9.88 -11.26
N GLU A 516 -20.91 9.22 -11.85
CA GLU A 516 -22.18 9.86 -12.21
C GLU A 516 -22.92 10.36 -10.97
N ILE A 517 -23.08 9.48 -9.97
CA ILE A 517 -23.78 9.82 -8.74
C ILE A 517 -23.01 10.90 -7.98
N PHE A 518 -21.70 10.76 -7.83
CA PHE A 518 -20.86 11.73 -7.13
C PHE A 518 -21.00 13.14 -7.68
N ARG A 519 -21.03 13.31 -9.01
CA ARG A 519 -21.26 14.63 -9.65
C ARG A 519 -22.61 15.25 -9.31
N GLU A 520 -23.62 14.43 -9.01
CA GLU A 520 -24.93 14.90 -8.56
C GLU A 520 -24.92 15.27 -7.07
N LEU A 521 -24.15 14.55 -6.25
CA LEU A 521 -24.05 14.79 -4.81
C LEU A 521 -23.14 15.96 -4.46
N ALA A 522 -21.97 16.05 -5.11
CA ALA A 522 -20.93 17.04 -4.85
C ALA A 522 -21.37 18.43 -5.27
N SER A 523 -21.16 19.43 -4.41
CA SER A 523 -21.43 20.84 -4.72
C SER A 523 -20.36 21.49 -5.59
N GLU A 524 -19.10 21.10 -5.41
CA GLU A 524 -17.94 21.63 -6.14
C GLU A 524 -17.92 21.14 -7.60
N THR A 525 -17.82 22.08 -8.54
CA THR A 525 -17.85 21.77 -9.98
C THR A 525 -16.51 21.34 -10.53
N ASP A 526 -15.42 21.65 -9.83
CA ASP A 526 -14.07 21.33 -10.26
C ASP A 526 -13.75 19.83 -10.07
N TYR A 527 -14.57 19.09 -9.32
CA TYR A 527 -14.44 17.65 -9.17
C TYR A 527 -15.21 16.92 -10.29
N VAL A 528 -14.47 16.34 -11.24
CA VAL A 528 -15.02 15.77 -12.47
C VAL A 528 -15.48 14.32 -12.32
N GLY A 529 -15.02 13.59 -11.30
CA GLY A 529 -15.44 12.21 -11.08
C GLY A 529 -14.64 11.47 -10.03
N LEU A 530 -14.82 10.15 -10.00
CA LEU A 530 -14.16 9.23 -9.10
C LEU A 530 -13.33 8.20 -9.88
N ARG A 531 -12.17 7.82 -9.35
CA ARG A 531 -11.31 6.75 -9.87
C ARG A 531 -11.28 5.58 -8.90
N ILE A 532 -11.57 4.37 -9.37
CA ILE A 532 -11.59 3.19 -8.52
C ILE A 532 -10.20 2.54 -8.42
N THR A 533 -9.81 2.18 -7.20
CA THR A 533 -8.60 1.42 -6.92
C THR A 533 -8.87 -0.09 -7.05
N ASP A 534 -7.81 -0.90 -6.94
CA ASP A 534 -7.95 -2.36 -6.95
C ASP A 534 -8.87 -2.87 -5.83
N ARG A 535 -8.85 -2.24 -4.66
CA ARG A 535 -9.69 -2.64 -3.52
C ARG A 535 -11.10 -2.05 -3.54
N TYR A 536 -11.54 -1.51 -4.68
CA TYR A 536 -12.82 -0.79 -4.80
C TYR A 536 -12.89 0.53 -3.99
N GLY A 537 -11.77 1.03 -3.48
CA GLY A 537 -11.69 2.39 -2.95
C GLY A 537 -11.84 3.40 -4.09
N LEU A 538 -12.45 4.56 -3.83
CA LEU A 538 -12.72 5.56 -4.88
C LEU A 538 -12.00 6.87 -4.57
N GLU A 539 -11.15 7.36 -5.47
CA GLU A 539 -10.41 8.62 -5.39
C GLU A 539 -11.10 9.75 -6.15
N ILE A 540 -11.11 10.97 -5.59
CA ILE A 540 -11.69 12.14 -6.26
C ILE A 540 -10.70 12.70 -7.27
N ILE A 541 -11.17 12.93 -8.49
CA ILE A 541 -10.40 13.52 -9.60
C ILE A 541 -10.92 14.93 -9.88
N ASP A 542 -10.00 15.90 -9.99
CA ASP A 542 -10.31 17.27 -10.41
C ASP A 542 -10.27 17.46 -11.93
N SER A 543 -10.58 18.68 -12.38
CA SER A 543 -10.56 19.06 -13.79
C SER A 543 -9.20 18.91 -14.48
N ASP A 544 -8.12 18.93 -13.70
CA ASP A 544 -6.75 18.77 -14.21
C ASP A 544 -6.33 17.29 -14.28
N GLY A 545 -7.15 16.38 -13.74
CA GLY A 545 -6.92 14.93 -13.74
C GLY A 545 -6.17 14.42 -12.51
N GLU A 546 -5.88 15.29 -11.55
CA GLU A 546 -5.12 15.01 -10.35
C GLU A 546 -5.99 14.45 -9.23
N VAL A 547 -5.36 13.68 -8.33
CA VAL A 547 -6.03 13.09 -7.17
C VAL A 547 -6.10 14.12 -6.05
N VAL A 548 -7.31 14.46 -5.63
CA VAL A 548 -7.54 15.49 -4.62
C VAL A 548 -7.57 14.88 -3.22
N ARG A 549 -6.90 15.53 -2.26
CA ARG A 549 -7.01 15.19 -0.85
C ARG A 549 -8.39 15.55 -0.31
N ARG A 550 -9.01 14.60 0.37
CA ARG A 550 -10.44 14.68 0.71
C ARG A 550 -10.68 15.36 2.05
N SER A 551 -11.75 16.15 2.12
CA SER A 551 -12.31 16.58 3.40
C SER A 551 -13.26 15.51 3.95
N ALA A 552 -13.55 15.57 5.25
CA ALA A 552 -14.45 14.62 5.91
C ALA A 552 -15.88 14.59 5.32
N GLY A 553 -16.33 15.69 4.71
CA GLY A 553 -17.63 15.78 4.04
C GLY A 553 -17.60 15.13 2.65
N TYR A 554 -16.56 15.38 1.84
CA TYR A 554 -16.42 14.77 0.52
C TYR A 554 -16.21 13.25 0.60
N GLU A 555 -15.53 12.79 1.65
CA GLU A 555 -15.40 11.37 1.92
C GLU A 555 -16.74 10.67 2.12
N HIS A 556 -17.66 11.35 2.80
CA HIS A 556 -19.02 10.88 2.98
C HIS A 556 -19.74 10.74 1.63
N LEU A 557 -19.60 11.74 0.74
CA LEU A 557 -20.19 11.71 -0.59
C LEU A 557 -19.63 10.58 -1.46
N VAL A 558 -18.33 10.30 -1.36
CA VAL A 558 -17.68 9.17 -2.03
C VAL A 558 -18.29 7.84 -1.58
N ALA A 559 -18.44 7.63 -0.27
CA ALA A 559 -19.03 6.41 0.27
C ALA A 559 -20.48 6.21 -0.18
N LEU A 560 -21.31 7.26 -0.14
CA LEU A 560 -22.69 7.21 -0.66
C LEU A 560 -22.74 6.89 -2.15
N SER A 561 -21.80 7.45 -2.93
CA SER A 561 -21.69 7.18 -4.37
C SER A 561 -21.31 5.72 -4.65
N LEU A 562 -20.40 5.15 -3.85
CA LEU A 562 -20.03 3.74 -3.95
C LEU A 562 -21.22 2.83 -3.63
N ILE A 563 -21.93 3.08 -2.52
CA ILE A 563 -23.09 2.28 -2.11
C ILE A 563 -24.15 2.27 -3.22
N ALA A 564 -24.45 3.43 -3.77
CA ALA A 564 -25.42 3.54 -4.85
C ALA A 564 -24.95 2.85 -6.14
N ALA A 565 -23.67 2.98 -6.50
CA ALA A 565 -23.09 2.29 -7.65
C ALA A 565 -23.10 0.76 -7.49
N LEU A 566 -22.89 0.27 -6.27
CA LEU A 566 -22.96 -1.14 -5.94
C LEU A 566 -24.40 -1.65 -5.99
N GLN A 567 -25.39 -0.90 -5.49
CA GLN A 567 -26.81 -1.29 -5.62
C GLN A 567 -27.24 -1.49 -7.08
N ASP A 568 -26.74 -0.67 -8.01
CA ASP A 568 -27.04 -0.83 -9.43
C ASP A 568 -26.27 -1.98 -10.10
N SER A 569 -25.05 -2.24 -9.64
CA SER A 569 -24.13 -3.23 -10.22
C SER A 569 -24.23 -4.62 -9.59
N ALA A 570 -24.89 -4.74 -8.43
CA ALA A 570 -25.04 -5.97 -7.67
C ALA A 570 -25.91 -7.01 -8.38
N ALA A 571 -25.60 -8.28 -8.13
CA ALA A 571 -26.47 -9.40 -8.53
C ALA A 571 -27.77 -9.41 -7.69
N VAL A 572 -27.69 -9.01 -6.42
CA VAL A 572 -28.83 -8.90 -5.50
C VAL A 572 -29.16 -7.43 -5.28
N ARG A 573 -30.34 -7.01 -5.72
CA ARG A 573 -30.87 -5.65 -5.55
C ARG A 573 -31.95 -5.62 -4.47
N GLY A 574 -32.03 -4.52 -3.72
CA GLY A 574 -33.01 -4.40 -2.64
C GLY A 574 -33.11 -3.01 -2.02
N PRO A 575 -33.83 -2.91 -0.89
CA PRO A 575 -34.11 -1.66 -0.19
C PRO A 575 -32.89 -1.16 0.59
N VAL A 576 -32.72 0.15 0.70
CA VAL A 576 -31.65 0.75 1.51
C VAL A 576 -32.26 1.49 2.69
N VAL A 577 -31.94 1.04 3.90
CA VAL A 577 -32.25 1.72 5.15
C VAL A 577 -31.02 2.52 5.59
N MET A 578 -31.17 3.82 5.80
CA MET A 578 -30.08 4.73 6.17
C MET A 578 -30.33 5.33 7.55
N ASP A 579 -29.45 5.10 8.52
CA ASP A 579 -29.46 5.77 9.83
C ASP A 579 -28.43 6.90 9.86
N TYR A 580 -28.91 8.14 10.05
CA TYR A 580 -28.07 9.33 10.22
C TYR A 580 -27.05 9.59 9.07
N PRO A 581 -27.46 9.60 7.79
CA PRO A 581 -26.52 9.68 6.66
C PRO A 581 -26.00 11.10 6.36
N PHE A 582 -26.25 12.13 7.18
CA PHE A 582 -25.84 13.51 6.82
C PHE A 582 -24.90 14.18 7.83
N GLY A 583 -24.50 13.49 8.91
CA GLY A 583 -23.80 14.10 10.05
C GLY A 583 -22.47 14.81 9.79
N ARG A 584 -21.88 14.69 8.59
CA ARG A 584 -20.62 15.34 8.19
C ARG A 584 -20.78 16.28 6.99
N LEU A 585 -21.99 16.48 6.50
CA LEU A 585 -22.28 17.26 5.30
C LEU A 585 -22.73 18.68 5.66
N ASP A 586 -22.41 19.64 4.81
CA ASP A 586 -23.01 20.98 4.87
C ASP A 586 -24.43 20.98 4.29
N ALA A 587 -25.15 22.09 4.42
CA ALA A 587 -26.54 22.21 3.97
C ALA A 587 -26.69 22.01 2.45
N THR A 588 -25.74 22.51 1.65
CA THR A 588 -25.78 22.44 0.18
C THR A 588 -25.63 21.01 -0.31
N ASN A 589 -24.61 20.31 0.17
CA ASN A 589 -24.36 18.90 -0.14
C ASN A 589 -25.51 18.03 0.39
N THR A 590 -26.04 18.32 1.58
CA THR A 590 -27.19 17.59 2.13
C THR A 590 -28.43 17.71 1.23
N ALA A 591 -28.75 18.92 0.76
CA ALA A 591 -29.88 19.13 -0.16
C ALA A 591 -29.71 18.34 -1.47
N ARG A 592 -28.50 18.31 -2.04
CA ARG A 592 -28.16 17.51 -3.22
C ARG A 592 -28.32 16.00 -2.97
N VAL A 593 -27.83 15.49 -1.83
CA VAL A 593 -28.00 14.09 -1.46
C VAL A 593 -29.47 13.72 -1.31
N VAL A 594 -30.27 14.55 -0.63
CA VAL A 594 -31.71 14.32 -0.47
C VAL A 594 -32.41 14.25 -1.83
N ALA A 595 -32.06 15.13 -2.78
CA ALA A 595 -32.60 15.10 -4.13
C ALA A 595 -32.21 13.83 -4.91
N ALA A 596 -31.02 13.28 -4.64
CA ALA A 596 -30.49 12.10 -5.32
C ALA A 596 -30.97 10.75 -4.74
N LEU A 597 -31.55 10.71 -3.54
CA LEU A 597 -32.02 9.47 -2.89
C LEU A 597 -32.83 8.54 -3.82
N PRO A 598 -33.81 9.01 -4.63
CA PRO A 598 -34.58 8.14 -5.51
C PRO A 598 -33.75 7.45 -6.61
N ARG A 599 -32.56 7.98 -6.93
CA ARG A 599 -31.63 7.39 -7.91
C ARG A 599 -30.62 6.44 -7.27
N MET A 600 -30.46 6.48 -5.95
CA MET A 600 -29.50 5.64 -5.23
C MET A 600 -30.02 4.21 -5.03
N ALA A 601 -31.32 4.05 -4.77
CA ALA A 601 -31.99 2.77 -4.69
C ALA A 601 -33.48 2.94 -5.01
N ARG A 602 -34.14 1.85 -5.44
CA ARG A 602 -35.58 1.90 -5.74
C ARG A 602 -36.38 2.23 -4.49
N GLN A 603 -36.08 1.60 -3.36
CA GLN A 603 -36.76 1.82 -2.09
C GLN A 603 -35.76 2.31 -1.05
N VAL A 604 -35.93 3.54 -0.57
CA VAL A 604 -35.06 4.17 0.44
C VAL A 604 -35.84 4.45 1.71
N ILE A 605 -35.32 4.03 2.85
CA ILE A 605 -35.89 4.29 4.18
C ILE A 605 -34.87 5.11 4.97
N LEU A 606 -35.16 6.40 5.11
CA LEU A 606 -34.27 7.38 5.73
C LEU A 606 -34.69 7.62 7.19
N LEU A 607 -33.79 7.33 8.14
CA LEU A 607 -33.97 7.66 9.56
C LEU A 607 -33.22 8.96 9.86
N SER A 608 -33.94 10.00 10.26
CA SER A 608 -33.39 11.36 10.41
C SER A 608 -34.03 12.11 11.58
N PHE A 609 -33.51 13.27 11.97
CA PHE A 609 -34.11 14.15 12.98
C PHE A 609 -34.43 15.53 12.42
N ASP A 610 -35.36 16.25 13.07
CA ASP A 610 -35.73 17.61 12.65
C ASP A 610 -34.51 18.55 12.82
N GLY A 611 -33.94 19.00 11.70
CA GLY A 611 -32.75 19.85 11.64
C GLY A 611 -31.58 19.26 10.87
N GLU A 612 -31.64 17.97 10.51
CA GLU A 612 -30.60 17.31 9.71
C GLU A 612 -30.62 17.77 8.24
N PHE A 613 -31.80 18.13 7.73
CA PHE A 613 -32.02 18.79 6.45
C PHE A 613 -33.26 19.69 6.50
N ASP A 614 -33.39 20.64 5.57
CA ASP A 614 -34.60 21.45 5.44
C ASP A 614 -35.74 20.61 4.88
N ARG A 615 -36.77 20.36 5.69
CA ARG A 615 -37.94 19.57 5.29
C ARG A 615 -38.68 20.19 4.11
N THR A 616 -38.81 21.51 4.05
CA THR A 616 -39.51 22.19 2.96
C THR A 616 -38.78 21.98 1.65
N GLU A 617 -37.45 22.04 1.68
CA GLU A 617 -36.60 21.77 0.52
C GLU A 617 -36.68 20.29 0.11
N ALA A 618 -36.58 19.37 1.08
CA ALA A 618 -36.73 17.93 0.83
C ALA A 618 -38.08 17.56 0.19
N LEU A 619 -39.18 18.17 0.67
CA LEU A 619 -40.51 17.99 0.09
C LEU A 619 -40.57 18.44 -1.37
N ARG A 620 -39.89 19.55 -1.73
CA ARG A 620 -39.83 20.04 -3.12
C ARG A 620 -38.96 19.15 -3.99
N ALA A 621 -37.78 18.75 -3.48
CA ALA A 621 -36.81 17.96 -4.22
C ALA A 621 -37.33 16.54 -4.50
N LEU A 622 -37.92 15.88 -3.49
CA LEU A 622 -38.41 14.51 -3.63
C LEU A 622 -39.73 14.43 -4.39
N GLY A 623 -40.61 15.44 -4.28
CA GLY A 623 -41.88 15.50 -5.00
C GLY A 623 -42.70 14.22 -4.85
N SER A 624 -43.05 13.56 -5.97
CA SER A 624 -43.81 12.30 -6.00
C SER A 624 -43.02 11.07 -5.53
N ASN A 625 -41.69 11.19 -5.38
CA ASN A 625 -40.85 10.10 -4.88
C ASN A 625 -40.92 9.97 -3.35
N LEU A 626 -41.34 11.00 -2.61
CA LEU A 626 -41.63 10.86 -1.18
C LEU A 626 -42.95 10.11 -1.02
N VAL A 627 -42.92 8.93 -0.42
CA VAL A 627 -44.10 8.05 -0.31
C VAL A 627 -44.82 8.25 1.02
N ALA A 628 -44.07 8.27 2.12
CA ALA A 628 -44.62 8.48 3.45
C ALA A 628 -43.59 9.09 4.41
N GLU A 629 -44.10 9.81 5.40
CA GLU A 629 -43.34 10.33 6.53
C GLU A 629 -43.91 9.76 7.84
N TYR A 630 -43.01 9.25 8.68
CA TYR A 630 -43.32 8.77 10.03
C TYR A 630 -42.58 9.63 11.07
N GLU A 631 -43.09 9.64 12.29
CA GLU A 631 -42.51 10.36 13.43
C GLU A 631 -42.42 9.44 14.66
N LEU A 632 -41.27 9.47 15.32
CA LEU A 632 -40.98 8.73 16.54
C LEU A 632 -41.30 9.62 17.75
N GLU A 633 -42.56 9.57 18.18
CA GLU A 633 -43.05 10.32 19.32
C GLU A 633 -42.70 9.58 20.62
N ARG A 634 -42.09 10.28 21.58
CA ARG A 634 -41.81 9.70 22.90
C ARG A 634 -43.01 9.91 23.81
N ILE A 635 -43.53 8.81 24.32
CA ILE A 635 -44.57 8.81 25.36
C ILE A 635 -43.91 8.81 26.75
N THR A 636 -42.87 7.97 26.96
CA THR A 636 -42.11 7.91 28.22
C THR A 636 -40.61 7.75 27.95
N ILE A 637 -39.78 7.71 29.00
CA ILE A 637 -38.35 7.42 28.85
C ILE A 637 -38.07 6.08 28.16
N LYS A 638 -39.00 5.12 28.28
CA LYS A 638 -38.86 3.74 27.81
C LYS A 638 -39.94 3.34 26.80
N HIS A 639 -40.69 4.31 26.27
CA HIS A 639 -41.77 4.09 25.32
C HIS A 639 -41.76 5.16 24.24
N THR A 640 -41.43 4.74 23.02
CA THR A 640 -41.59 5.49 21.77
C THR A 640 -42.74 4.87 20.96
N ARG A 641 -43.62 5.71 20.44
CA ARG A 641 -44.69 5.33 19.52
C ARG A 641 -44.32 5.80 18.12
N ILE A 642 -44.58 4.94 17.13
CA ILE A 642 -44.42 5.29 15.72
C ILE A 642 -45.76 5.87 15.25
N GLN A 643 -45.74 7.11 14.76
CA GLN A 643 -46.93 7.77 14.21
C GLN A 643 -46.71 8.13 12.76
N THR A 644 -47.78 8.10 11.97
CA THR A 644 -47.74 8.61 10.60
C THR A 644 -47.83 10.12 10.63
N ARG A 645 -46.81 10.80 10.11
CA ARG A 645 -46.77 12.27 9.97
C ARG A 645 -47.47 12.71 8.68
N ARG A 646 -47.29 11.94 7.60
CA ARG A 646 -47.93 12.15 6.29
C ARG A 646 -47.95 10.85 5.47
N THR A 647 -49.08 10.55 4.82
CA THR A 647 -49.18 9.54 3.75
C THR A 647 -49.63 10.25 2.47
N ILE A 648 -49.02 9.96 1.31
CA ILE A 648 -49.36 10.57 0.02
C ILE A 648 -50.11 9.59 -0.87
#